data_AF-A0A514CCX9-F1
#
_entry.id   AF-A0A514CCX9-F1
#
_cell.length_a   1.000
_cell.length_b   1.000
_cell.length_c   1.000
_cell.angle_alpha   90.00
_cell.angle_beta   90.00
_cell.angle_gamma   90.00
#
_symmetry.space_group_name_H-M   'P 1'
#
loop_
_entity.id
_entity.type
_entity.pdbx_description
1 polymer ?
#
loop_
_entity_poly.entity_id
_entity_poly.type
_entity_poly.pdbx_seq_one_letter_code
_entity_poly.pdbx_strand_id
1 'polypeptide(L)'
;MHRFNITVLIICAFLFGCSFSADYAGGIYVDKAVKERESFFLLERASGSETYHLITHGRPGYLLIDGEWLDKAQIVDFLEPGIQNSRFKNLHIYGCEFAKGNIGTEAVEYIGNKLGIKVAASEDITGKDGDWDLEVGIASGRFLFPGYHHNLQQTGSTDDLDGDGINDRADVDDDNDGIPDMQEGACPDGLAPHSAFTSLSQIRNIPSGRYYFDLGEGVFQADIDDSENGGWLLVLQYVHKGGTNPSLTALAAGDDFPETSGAALGTSEAADMAKWGHAGNSALNQFDGDFEIRFYGETSLHGRKIHFKTTLGTSYVKTGIGSFAGISDVANHTLLSGHTANLPAIANNRFLNQNDQALTNFPFYRNLTNHWGIRGRGNRWEVDAPDGSGSANNTIHRVWIRATTALDCEPADTDQDDIPDHHDLDSDGDGCPDAIEGDGAFTQADLQEAFNDGGDLEEKRNLCPDRSCVDARGVPVRETISQEQGIGDSQTASDDADDDGIGDTCDCYDNTLSGDADGDNVPDYADVDSDNDGISDCAESMQSSEVVIVDGSNTTERIARWEGGNGKNLVEVAVRPGFSAEYGGSAPADDFTGTGNMLNASINMGDSPGKIVYDLTQKVYGRVEYMLTNRNGDPHDSHNEDHFEIEYNVDLFTARLVSGDISGIGVGDLVQNMMEYKLTDPNTKYEIKLTSTLPFSPEDQYTFKHKFINASAINKESPGLELLTTSCLDRDTDGDEIVDRLDLDSDNDGIPDAIEGCTGIRNEDLDGNCRLPFDPGTVDEDDCASGATVRPCDIPLDTDEDGISDHLDLDSDGDHCADSREAFGRGGEGTNNNVNNTYDNTLSVDTKGLTTKVGCGAPGSDGWRNENNKNKCTRIYTNPAMHTIGKRVP
;
A
#
# COMPACT_ATOMS: atom_id res chain seq x y z
N MET A 1 -22.28 51.41 -33.86
CA MET A 1 -22.18 51.29 -35.34
C MET A 1 -21.26 50.10 -35.60
N HIS A 2 -21.78 48.95 -36.04
CA HIS A 2 -21.81 48.54 -37.46
C HIS A 2 -20.42 48.20 -38.07
N ARG A 3 -20.11 46.89 -38.07
CA ARG A 3 -19.44 46.07 -39.12
C ARG A 3 -18.07 46.51 -39.68
N PHE A 4 -17.13 45.57 -39.75
CA PHE A 4 -16.68 44.82 -40.96
C PHE A 4 -15.54 43.86 -40.54
N ASN A 5 -15.77 42.55 -40.53
CA ASN A 5 -15.34 41.56 -41.55
C ASN A 5 -13.81 41.35 -41.66
N ILE A 6 -13.34 40.16 -41.28
CA ILE A 6 -12.25 39.46 -41.97
C ILE A 6 -12.78 38.10 -42.44
N THR A 7 -12.64 37.84 -43.74
CA THR A 7 -13.14 36.63 -44.42
C THR A 7 -11.95 35.88 -45.01
N VAL A 8 -11.24 35.08 -44.19
CA VAL A 8 -10.23 34.11 -44.67
C VAL A 8 -10.15 32.91 -43.69
N LEU A 9 -11.13 31.99 -43.74
CA LEU A 9 -10.99 30.58 -43.29
C LEU A 9 -12.23 29.73 -43.63
N ILE A 10 -12.77 29.85 -44.85
CA ILE A 10 -13.83 28.96 -45.36
C ILE A 10 -13.38 28.34 -46.70
N ILE A 11 -12.29 27.57 -46.65
CA ILE A 11 -11.93 26.56 -47.67
C ILE A 11 -11.23 25.37 -46.96
N CYS A 12 -12.00 24.60 -46.18
CA CYS A 12 -11.60 23.25 -45.71
C CYS A 12 -12.79 22.34 -45.37
N ALA A 13 -13.96 22.91 -45.02
CA ALA A 13 -15.17 22.17 -44.64
C ALA A 13 -15.92 21.51 -45.82
N PHE A 14 -15.27 20.61 -46.57
CA PHE A 14 -15.92 19.82 -47.64
C PHE A 14 -15.36 18.40 -47.87
N LEU A 15 -14.49 17.87 -47.01
CA LEU A 15 -13.91 16.52 -47.19
C LEU A 15 -14.01 15.54 -46.00
N PHE A 16 -14.44 15.99 -44.82
CA PHE A 16 -14.84 15.07 -43.73
C PHE A 16 -16.25 15.41 -43.27
N GLY A 17 -17.12 14.40 -43.27
CA GLY A 17 -18.53 14.54 -42.95
C GLY A 17 -18.77 14.43 -41.45
N CYS A 18 -18.48 15.49 -40.69
CA CYS A 18 -19.01 15.63 -39.34
C CYS A 18 -20.36 16.37 -39.41
N SER A 19 -21.45 15.70 -39.02
CA SER A 19 -22.80 16.27 -39.03
C SER A 19 -23.17 16.73 -37.63
N PHE A 20 -22.77 17.96 -37.26
CA PHE A 20 -23.24 18.60 -36.03
C PHE A 20 -24.76 18.81 -36.12
N SER A 21 -25.53 18.02 -35.38
CA SER A 21 -27.00 18.09 -35.34
C SER A 21 -27.56 17.46 -34.05
N ALA A 22 -27.17 17.97 -32.89
CA ALA A 22 -27.94 17.81 -31.67
C ALA A 22 -28.89 19.02 -31.51
N ASP A 23 -30.20 18.79 -31.58
CA ASP A 23 -31.21 19.84 -31.42
C ASP A 23 -31.36 20.20 -29.92
N TYR A 24 -30.66 21.24 -29.46
CA TYR A 24 -30.80 21.85 -28.11
C TYR A 24 -32.18 22.52 -27.85
N ALA A 25 -33.26 21.98 -28.42
CA ALA A 25 -34.63 22.51 -28.33
C ALA A 25 -35.55 21.72 -27.39
N GLY A 26 -35.21 20.46 -27.09
CA GLY A 26 -35.88 19.64 -26.09
C GLY A 26 -35.27 19.84 -24.70
N GLY A 27 -36.08 19.82 -23.64
CA GLY A 27 -35.59 19.83 -22.24
C GLY A 27 -35.11 18.48 -21.74
N ILE A 28 -34.48 17.71 -22.62
CA ILE A 28 -34.04 16.33 -22.38
C ILE A 28 -32.81 16.03 -23.25
N TYR A 29 -31.78 15.45 -22.65
CA TYR A 29 -30.70 14.73 -23.32
C TYR A 29 -30.78 13.25 -22.93
N VAL A 30 -30.53 12.37 -23.89
CA VAL A 30 -30.41 10.93 -23.68
C VAL A 30 -29.20 10.48 -24.45
N ASP A 31 -28.23 9.87 -23.77
CA ASP A 31 -26.97 9.49 -24.41
C ASP A 31 -27.17 8.41 -25.50
N LYS A 32 -26.17 8.25 -26.36
CA LYS A 32 -26.13 7.20 -27.40
C LYS A 32 -25.89 5.80 -26.84
N ALA A 33 -25.23 5.65 -25.71
CA ALA A 33 -24.97 4.39 -25.03
C ALA A 33 -26.26 3.80 -24.40
N VAL A 34 -27.18 4.66 -23.95
CA VAL A 34 -28.45 4.24 -23.32
C VAL A 34 -29.26 3.33 -24.24
N LYS A 35 -29.39 2.07 -23.81
CA LYS A 35 -30.21 1.03 -24.48
C LYS A 35 -31.65 1.53 -24.64
N GLU A 36 -32.33 1.18 -25.74
CA GLU A 36 -33.74 1.58 -25.95
C GLU A 36 -34.05 3.10 -25.81
N ARG A 37 -33.08 4.00 -26.04
CA ARG A 37 -33.25 5.47 -25.87
C ARG A 37 -34.51 6.07 -26.53
N GLU A 38 -35.04 5.43 -27.56
CA GLU A 38 -36.30 5.80 -28.22
C GLU A 38 -37.50 5.85 -27.26
N SER A 39 -37.47 5.09 -26.16
CA SER A 39 -38.50 5.05 -25.11
C SER A 39 -38.65 6.39 -24.38
N PHE A 40 -37.63 7.24 -24.37
CA PHE A 40 -37.64 8.54 -23.70
C PHE A 40 -38.21 9.69 -24.56
N PHE A 41 -38.30 9.55 -25.90
CA PHE A 41 -38.78 10.64 -26.78
C PHE A 41 -40.26 11.04 -26.58
N LEU A 42 -41.03 10.30 -25.78
CA LEU A 42 -42.36 10.73 -25.35
C LEU A 42 -42.34 11.99 -24.45
N LEU A 43 -41.22 12.27 -23.76
CA LEU A 43 -41.03 13.46 -22.92
C LEU A 43 -40.98 14.78 -23.70
N GLU A 44 -40.43 14.77 -24.92
CA GLU A 44 -40.23 15.98 -25.72
C GLU A 44 -41.55 16.74 -25.95
N ARG A 45 -42.65 15.99 -26.11
CA ARG A 45 -44.02 16.49 -26.27
C ARG A 45 -44.71 16.97 -24.98
N ALA A 46 -44.11 16.72 -23.82
CA ALA A 46 -44.66 17.08 -22.51
C ALA A 46 -43.93 18.25 -21.82
N SER A 47 -42.80 18.71 -22.35
CA SER A 47 -41.88 19.66 -21.69
C SER A 47 -42.43 21.10 -21.54
N GLY A 48 -43.38 21.28 -20.62
CA GLY A 48 -43.79 22.59 -20.09
C GLY A 48 -42.94 23.07 -18.90
N SER A 49 -42.02 22.25 -18.41
CA SER A 49 -41.21 22.46 -17.20
C SER A 49 -40.06 23.47 -17.39
N GLU A 50 -39.57 23.98 -16.25
CA GLU A 50 -38.28 24.67 -16.11
C GLU A 50 -37.16 23.67 -15.74
N THR A 51 -37.29 22.40 -16.13
CA THR A 51 -36.37 21.31 -15.81
C THR A 51 -35.73 20.77 -17.08
N TYR A 52 -34.42 20.57 -17.04
CA TYR A 52 -33.64 19.80 -18.01
C TYR A 52 -33.42 18.39 -17.45
N HIS A 53 -33.60 17.36 -18.27
CA HIS A 53 -33.37 15.97 -17.87
C HIS A 53 -32.16 15.42 -18.64
N LEU A 54 -31.12 15.01 -17.93
CA LEU A 54 -29.95 14.31 -18.47
C LEU A 54 -30.12 12.82 -18.14
N ILE A 55 -30.10 11.95 -19.15
CA ILE A 55 -30.28 10.50 -18.99
C ILE A 55 -29.08 9.80 -19.64
N THR A 56 -28.26 9.14 -18.84
CA THR A 56 -27.06 8.44 -19.29
C THR A 56 -26.59 7.38 -18.28
N HIS A 57 -25.42 6.76 -18.50
CA HIS A 57 -24.73 5.91 -17.52
C HIS A 57 -23.95 6.76 -16.51
N GLY A 58 -23.91 6.31 -15.26
CA GLY A 58 -23.25 7.01 -14.15
C GLY A 58 -22.42 6.04 -13.29
N ARG A 59 -21.44 6.61 -12.60
CA ARG A 59 -20.74 6.12 -11.40
C ARG A 59 -20.53 7.33 -10.46
N PRO A 60 -20.11 7.19 -9.19
CA PRO A 60 -19.97 8.33 -8.26
C PRO A 60 -19.21 9.50 -8.90
N GLY A 61 -19.83 10.69 -8.98
CA GLY A 61 -19.23 11.90 -9.55
C GLY A 61 -19.05 11.97 -11.08
N TYR A 62 -19.18 10.86 -11.82
CA TYR A 62 -18.88 10.77 -13.25
C TYR A 62 -20.09 10.39 -14.12
N LEU A 63 -20.20 10.97 -15.31
CA LEU A 63 -21.24 10.64 -16.30
C LEU A 63 -20.65 10.29 -17.66
N LEU A 64 -21.05 9.15 -18.22
CA LEU A 64 -20.70 8.81 -19.59
C LEU A 64 -21.47 9.73 -20.55
N ILE A 65 -20.80 10.57 -21.33
CA ILE A 65 -21.46 11.47 -22.28
C ILE A 65 -20.71 11.40 -23.61
N ASP A 66 -21.46 11.09 -24.67
CA ASP A 66 -20.91 10.84 -26.00
C ASP A 66 -19.75 9.81 -26.01
N GLY A 67 -19.78 8.84 -25.08
CA GLY A 67 -18.84 7.72 -25.02
C GLY A 67 -17.51 8.03 -24.32
N GLU A 68 -17.41 9.17 -23.63
CA GLU A 68 -16.30 9.55 -22.74
C GLU A 68 -16.89 9.72 -21.33
N TRP A 69 -16.21 9.22 -20.29
CA TRP A 69 -16.61 9.49 -18.90
C TRP A 69 -16.20 10.93 -18.55
N LEU A 70 -17.16 11.74 -18.13
CA LEU A 70 -16.94 13.16 -17.85
C LEU A 70 -17.01 13.47 -16.34
N ASP A 71 -16.02 14.22 -15.87
CA ASP A 71 -15.91 14.73 -14.50
C ASP A 71 -16.88 15.90 -14.19
N LYS A 72 -16.95 16.33 -12.91
CA LYS A 72 -17.80 17.43 -12.43
C LYS A 72 -17.60 18.79 -13.14
N ALA A 73 -16.41 19.08 -13.67
CA ALA A 73 -16.12 20.26 -14.48
C ALA A 73 -16.42 20.06 -15.98
N GLN A 74 -16.08 18.91 -16.55
CA GLN A 74 -16.39 18.56 -17.94
C GLN A 74 -17.91 18.45 -18.19
N ILE A 75 -18.67 17.92 -17.22
CA ILE A 75 -20.14 17.94 -17.22
C ILE A 75 -20.67 19.38 -17.24
N VAL A 76 -20.04 20.30 -16.50
CA VAL A 76 -20.41 21.74 -16.53
C VAL A 76 -20.17 22.33 -17.93
N ASP A 77 -19.01 22.07 -18.53
CA ASP A 77 -18.68 22.57 -19.88
C ASP A 77 -19.59 21.98 -20.97
N PHE A 78 -20.00 20.72 -20.85
CA PHE A 78 -20.99 20.09 -21.72
C PHE A 78 -22.39 20.73 -21.58
N LEU A 79 -22.81 21.02 -20.35
CA LEU A 79 -24.16 21.54 -20.05
C LEU A 79 -24.29 23.06 -20.22
N GLU A 80 -23.24 23.85 -19.99
CA GLU A 80 -23.28 25.31 -19.98
C GLU A 80 -23.91 25.91 -21.26
N PRO A 81 -23.52 25.50 -22.49
CA PRO A 81 -24.10 26.05 -23.72
C PRO A 81 -25.61 25.84 -23.82
N GLY A 82 -26.09 24.68 -23.36
CA GLY A 82 -27.48 24.27 -23.36
C GLY A 82 -28.31 24.91 -22.25
N ILE A 83 -27.71 25.25 -21.11
CA ILE A 83 -28.41 25.75 -19.92
C ILE A 83 -28.40 27.29 -19.84
N GLN A 84 -27.26 27.96 -20.04
CA GLN A 84 -27.15 29.43 -19.86
C GLN A 84 -28.03 30.24 -20.82
N ASN A 85 -28.42 29.68 -21.97
CA ASN A 85 -29.27 30.33 -22.97
C ASN A 85 -30.75 29.87 -22.94
N SER A 86 -31.17 29.22 -21.85
CA SER A 86 -32.42 28.44 -21.80
C SER A 86 -33.49 28.99 -20.84
N ARG A 87 -34.53 28.18 -20.60
CA ARG A 87 -35.58 28.40 -19.58
C ARG A 87 -35.38 27.55 -18.31
N PHE A 88 -34.33 26.73 -18.26
CA PHE A 88 -34.17 25.71 -17.24
C PHE A 88 -33.59 26.31 -15.95
N LYS A 89 -34.12 25.86 -14.82
CA LYS A 89 -33.70 26.22 -13.45
C LYS A 89 -33.43 25.01 -12.58
N ASN A 90 -33.82 23.83 -13.05
CA ASN A 90 -33.49 22.56 -12.44
C ASN A 90 -32.85 21.63 -13.49
N LEU A 91 -31.87 20.84 -13.07
CA LEU A 91 -31.27 19.73 -13.78
C LEU A 91 -31.61 18.46 -13.02
N HIS A 92 -32.12 17.45 -13.70
CA HIS A 92 -32.32 16.10 -13.17
C HIS A 92 -31.34 15.19 -13.89
N ILE A 93 -30.45 14.54 -13.16
CA ILE A 93 -29.45 13.61 -13.67
C ILE A 93 -29.93 12.19 -13.35
N TYR A 94 -30.32 11.46 -14.38
CA TYR A 94 -30.58 10.03 -14.33
C TYR A 94 -29.34 9.34 -14.89
N GLY A 95 -28.43 8.98 -13.99
CA GLY A 95 -27.33 8.05 -14.18
C GLY A 95 -27.20 7.32 -12.86
N CYS A 96 -27.01 6.01 -12.89
CA CYS A 96 -26.91 5.24 -11.66
C CYS A 96 -25.79 5.76 -10.77
N GLU A 97 -26.02 5.78 -9.46
CA GLU A 97 -25.00 6.04 -8.43
C GLU A 97 -24.21 7.35 -8.60
N PHE A 98 -24.60 8.24 -9.52
CA PHE A 98 -23.87 9.48 -9.80
C PHE A 98 -23.71 10.37 -8.57
N ALA A 99 -24.69 10.32 -7.66
CA ALA A 99 -24.67 11.06 -6.40
C ALA A 99 -24.41 10.19 -5.17
N LYS A 100 -23.98 8.94 -5.35
CA LYS A 100 -23.50 8.07 -4.26
C LYS A 100 -22.21 8.65 -3.67
N GLY A 101 -21.95 8.37 -2.40
CA GLY A 101 -20.74 8.78 -1.70
C GLY A 101 -20.56 10.30 -1.53
N ASN A 102 -19.38 10.66 -1.02
CA ASN A 102 -18.96 12.05 -0.87
C ASN A 102 -18.71 12.69 -2.25
N ILE A 103 -17.99 11.98 -3.12
CA ILE A 103 -17.63 12.38 -4.49
C ILE A 103 -18.87 12.77 -5.30
N GLY A 104 -19.89 11.92 -5.34
CA GLY A 104 -21.14 12.19 -6.06
C GLY A 104 -21.95 13.34 -5.47
N THR A 105 -21.98 13.47 -4.15
CA THR A 105 -22.63 14.60 -3.47
C THR A 105 -21.94 15.93 -3.78
N GLU A 106 -20.60 15.96 -3.79
CA GLU A 106 -19.81 17.14 -4.12
C GLU A 106 -19.98 17.52 -5.60
N ALA A 107 -19.98 16.56 -6.53
CA ALA A 107 -20.24 16.80 -7.94
C ALA A 107 -21.61 17.44 -8.18
N VAL A 108 -22.67 16.96 -7.50
CA VAL A 108 -24.02 17.55 -7.53
C VAL A 108 -24.03 19.00 -7.06
N GLU A 109 -23.32 19.32 -5.97
CA GLU A 109 -23.19 20.69 -5.47
C GLU A 109 -22.37 21.58 -6.43
N TYR A 110 -21.23 21.09 -6.91
CA TYR A 110 -20.34 21.78 -7.85
C TYR A 110 -21.10 22.21 -9.12
N ILE A 111 -21.77 21.26 -9.79
CA ILE A 111 -22.53 21.50 -11.02
C ILE A 111 -23.63 22.53 -10.78
N GLY A 112 -24.36 22.41 -9.66
CA GLY A 112 -25.42 23.36 -9.29
C GLY A 112 -24.91 24.78 -9.05
N ASN A 113 -23.79 24.90 -8.33
CA ASN A 113 -23.16 26.18 -8.02
C ASN A 113 -22.58 26.87 -9.26
N LYS A 114 -21.93 26.12 -10.17
CA LYS A 114 -21.34 26.67 -11.41
C LYS A 114 -22.40 27.10 -12.41
N LEU A 115 -23.41 26.27 -12.64
CA LEU A 115 -24.47 26.55 -13.62
C LEU A 115 -25.58 27.47 -13.08
N GLY A 116 -25.62 27.71 -11.76
CA GLY A 116 -26.60 28.60 -11.12
C GLY A 116 -28.02 28.01 -11.09
N ILE A 117 -28.13 26.69 -11.07
CA ILE A 117 -29.39 25.93 -11.13
C ILE A 117 -29.46 24.93 -9.98
N LYS A 118 -30.65 24.37 -9.75
CA LYS A 118 -30.83 23.25 -8.82
C LYS A 118 -30.53 21.93 -9.51
N VAL A 119 -29.61 21.14 -8.97
CA VAL A 119 -29.41 19.76 -9.42
C VAL A 119 -30.20 18.81 -8.52
N ALA A 120 -30.67 17.71 -9.10
CA ALA A 120 -31.09 16.51 -8.40
C ALA A 120 -30.58 15.28 -9.17
N ALA A 121 -30.12 14.27 -8.45
CA ALA A 121 -29.43 13.09 -9.00
C ALA A 121 -29.75 11.84 -8.17
N SER A 122 -29.48 10.66 -8.74
CA SER A 122 -29.71 9.36 -8.10
C SER A 122 -28.49 8.91 -7.30
N GLU A 123 -28.73 8.35 -6.11
CA GLU A 123 -27.69 7.70 -5.28
C GLU A 123 -27.62 6.18 -5.50
N ASP A 124 -28.49 5.60 -6.35
CA ASP A 124 -28.65 4.16 -6.53
C ASP A 124 -28.80 3.73 -8.01
N ILE A 125 -29.12 2.45 -8.24
CA ILE A 125 -29.31 1.89 -9.58
C ILE A 125 -30.60 2.44 -10.22
N THR A 126 -30.50 3.53 -10.97
CA THR A 126 -31.63 4.04 -11.76
C THR A 126 -32.10 3.04 -12.83
N GLY A 127 -33.35 2.57 -12.75
CA GLY A 127 -34.08 1.97 -13.87
C GLY A 127 -34.93 0.74 -13.53
N LYS A 128 -34.55 -0.42 -14.07
CA LYS A 128 -35.27 -1.71 -13.89
C LYS A 128 -34.93 -2.41 -12.58
N ASP A 129 -33.67 -2.29 -12.14
CA ASP A 129 -33.09 -3.11 -11.08
C ASP A 129 -32.91 -2.33 -9.74
N GLY A 130 -32.96 -0.99 -9.78
CA GLY A 130 -33.33 -0.11 -8.64
C GLY A 130 -34.59 0.71 -8.97
N ASP A 131 -34.57 2.05 -8.89
CA ASP A 131 -35.77 2.86 -9.21
C ASP A 131 -35.59 4.13 -10.11
N TRP A 132 -36.38 5.19 -9.90
CA TRP A 132 -36.44 6.41 -10.72
C TRP A 132 -36.66 7.68 -9.87
N ASP A 133 -36.44 7.56 -8.57
CA ASP A 133 -36.37 8.67 -7.65
C ASP A 133 -35.01 9.38 -7.85
N LEU A 134 -34.80 10.49 -7.14
CA LEU A 134 -33.57 11.30 -7.22
C LEU A 134 -33.37 11.87 -5.80
N GLU A 135 -32.46 11.25 -5.07
CA GLU A 135 -32.35 11.30 -3.62
C GLU A 135 -31.56 12.54 -3.19
N VAL A 136 -30.50 12.85 -3.93
CA VAL A 136 -29.56 13.93 -3.65
C VAL A 136 -29.96 15.20 -4.40
N GLY A 137 -29.87 16.35 -3.74
CA GLY A 137 -30.10 17.68 -4.32
C GLY A 137 -31.48 18.32 -4.04
N ILE A 138 -31.70 19.54 -4.57
CA ILE A 138 -32.79 20.44 -4.13
C ILE A 138 -34.00 20.45 -5.08
N ALA A 139 -34.20 19.36 -5.82
CA ALA A 139 -35.28 19.16 -6.79
C ALA A 139 -35.82 17.70 -6.86
N SER A 140 -35.74 16.94 -5.77
CA SER A 140 -36.20 15.54 -5.70
C SER A 140 -37.59 15.33 -6.35
N GLY A 141 -37.61 14.50 -7.39
CA GLY A 141 -38.69 14.49 -8.37
C GLY A 141 -38.68 13.26 -9.27
N ARG A 142 -39.39 12.23 -8.82
CA ARG A 142 -39.64 10.98 -9.54
C ARG A 142 -40.21 11.19 -10.94
N PHE A 143 -39.57 10.62 -11.95
CA PHE A 143 -40.18 10.47 -13.27
C PHE A 143 -40.13 9.00 -13.71
N LEU A 144 -41.28 8.32 -13.63
CA LEU A 144 -41.38 6.91 -13.99
C LEU A 144 -41.36 6.72 -15.52
N PHE A 145 -40.61 5.71 -15.98
CA PHE A 145 -40.57 5.27 -17.38
C PHE A 145 -41.06 3.82 -17.52
N PRO A 146 -42.38 3.54 -17.52
CA PRO A 146 -42.94 2.18 -17.46
C PRO A 146 -42.71 1.31 -18.71
N GLY A 147 -42.00 1.83 -19.72
CA GLY A 147 -41.64 1.14 -20.96
C GLY A 147 -40.13 1.05 -21.20
N TYR A 148 -39.31 1.41 -20.21
CA TYR A 148 -37.87 1.14 -20.21
C TYR A 148 -37.63 -0.24 -19.57
N HIS A 149 -36.80 -1.08 -20.20
CA HIS A 149 -36.62 -2.48 -19.82
C HIS A 149 -35.21 -2.84 -19.33
N HIS A 150 -34.37 -1.84 -19.09
CA HIS A 150 -32.99 -1.96 -18.62
C HIS A 150 -32.80 -1.11 -17.36
N ASN A 151 -31.61 -1.11 -16.78
CA ASN A 151 -31.17 -0.05 -15.85
C ASN A 151 -30.31 0.97 -16.62
N LEU A 152 -29.78 1.98 -15.93
CA LEU A 152 -28.78 2.93 -16.43
C LEU A 152 -27.38 2.60 -15.91
N GLN A 153 -27.16 1.42 -15.34
CA GLN A 153 -25.82 0.95 -15.02
C GLN A 153 -25.15 0.54 -16.33
N GLN A 154 -23.87 0.84 -16.48
CA GLN A 154 -23.04 0.05 -17.37
C GLN A 154 -22.54 -1.13 -16.53
N THR A 155 -23.05 -2.33 -16.84
CA THR A 155 -22.56 -3.63 -16.34
C THR A 155 -22.31 -4.49 -17.58
N GLY A 156 -21.46 -3.97 -18.46
CA GLY A 156 -21.23 -4.43 -19.82
C GLY A 156 -19.98 -5.29 -19.93
N SER A 157 -19.95 -6.18 -20.92
CA SER A 157 -18.71 -6.79 -21.41
C SER A 157 -17.94 -5.79 -22.30
N THR A 158 -17.83 -4.55 -21.83
CA THR A 158 -17.29 -3.34 -22.47
C THR A 158 -16.90 -2.27 -21.44
N ASP A 159 -16.88 -2.66 -20.18
CA ASP A 159 -16.26 -1.86 -19.12
C ASP A 159 -14.75 -2.17 -19.23
N ASP A 160 -13.92 -1.15 -19.06
CA ASP A 160 -12.53 -1.05 -19.57
C ASP A 160 -11.93 0.07 -18.71
N LEU A 161 -11.71 -0.27 -17.42
CA LEU A 161 -11.45 0.70 -16.35
C LEU A 161 -10.09 1.38 -16.58
N ASP A 162 -9.00 0.63 -16.51
CA ASP A 162 -7.64 1.03 -16.90
C ASP A 162 -7.47 1.65 -18.30
N GLY A 163 -8.43 1.46 -19.21
CA GLY A 163 -8.40 1.93 -20.59
C GLY A 163 -7.44 1.18 -21.53
N ASP A 164 -6.93 0.00 -21.16
CA ASP A 164 -6.04 -0.77 -22.04
C ASP A 164 -6.80 -1.36 -23.27
N GLY A 165 -8.12 -1.46 -23.22
CA GLY A 165 -8.96 -2.00 -24.28
C GLY A 165 -9.10 -3.52 -24.28
N ILE A 166 -8.75 -4.20 -23.20
CA ILE A 166 -9.31 -5.49 -22.78
C ILE A 166 -10.70 -5.13 -22.20
N ASN A 167 -11.19 -5.85 -21.20
CA ASN A 167 -12.50 -5.61 -20.60
C ASN A 167 -12.49 -6.34 -19.29
N ASP A 168 -12.71 -5.62 -18.20
CA ASP A 168 -12.52 -6.01 -16.79
C ASP A 168 -12.70 -7.53 -16.54
N ARG A 169 -13.88 -8.05 -16.85
CA ARG A 169 -14.25 -9.49 -16.84
C ARG A 169 -13.24 -10.50 -17.45
N ALA A 170 -12.41 -10.08 -18.38
CA ALA A 170 -11.39 -10.85 -19.09
C ALA A 170 -9.98 -10.27 -18.90
N ASP A 171 -9.89 -9.16 -18.18
CA ASP A 171 -8.68 -8.64 -17.58
C ASP A 171 -8.31 -9.43 -16.32
N VAL A 172 -7.13 -9.19 -15.78
CA VAL A 172 -6.57 -9.84 -14.60
C VAL A 172 -6.15 -8.80 -13.55
N ASP A 173 -6.14 -7.52 -13.93
CA ASP A 173 -5.46 -6.39 -13.31
C ASP A 173 -6.25 -5.13 -13.74
N ASP A 174 -7.50 -4.98 -13.23
CA ASP A 174 -8.53 -4.06 -13.76
C ASP A 174 -8.13 -2.56 -13.78
N ASP A 175 -7.14 -2.13 -12.99
CA ASP A 175 -6.65 -0.75 -12.86
C ASP A 175 -5.20 -0.53 -13.36
N ASN A 176 -4.48 -1.59 -13.76
CA ASN A 176 -3.08 -1.58 -14.23
C ASN A 176 -2.03 -1.14 -13.18
N ASP A 177 -2.28 -1.29 -11.88
CA ASP A 177 -1.28 -1.11 -10.83
C ASP A 177 -0.21 -2.24 -10.85
N GLY A 178 -0.55 -3.42 -11.37
CA GLY A 178 0.33 -4.60 -11.46
C GLY A 178 0.00 -5.76 -10.50
N ILE A 179 -0.88 -5.53 -9.53
CA ILE A 179 -1.49 -6.51 -8.64
C ILE A 179 -2.72 -7.11 -9.37
N PRO A 180 -2.97 -8.43 -9.29
CA PRO A 180 -4.11 -9.04 -9.98
C PRO A 180 -5.35 -9.15 -9.10
N ASP A 181 -6.51 -8.67 -9.55
CA ASP A 181 -7.76 -8.47 -8.77
C ASP A 181 -8.07 -9.53 -7.69
N MET A 182 -7.82 -10.79 -8.02
CA MET A 182 -8.02 -11.95 -7.14
C MET A 182 -7.08 -11.98 -5.91
N GLN A 183 -6.05 -11.13 -5.86
CA GLN A 183 -5.16 -10.90 -4.73
C GLN A 183 -5.73 -9.79 -3.82
N GLU A 184 -6.21 -8.68 -4.38
CA GLU A 184 -6.96 -7.61 -3.68
C GLU A 184 -8.42 -7.98 -3.35
N GLY A 185 -8.72 -9.27 -3.26
CA GLY A 185 -10.01 -9.74 -2.75
C GLY A 185 -11.20 -9.57 -3.70
N ALA A 186 -10.99 -9.32 -4.99
CA ALA A 186 -12.07 -9.28 -5.98
C ALA A 186 -12.92 -10.56 -5.96
N CYS A 187 -14.22 -10.40 -6.21
CA CYS A 187 -15.16 -11.52 -6.14
C CYS A 187 -15.14 -12.37 -7.41
N PRO A 188 -14.78 -13.67 -7.34
CA PRO A 188 -14.72 -14.52 -8.52
C PRO A 188 -16.11 -14.69 -9.14
N ASP A 189 -16.25 -14.29 -10.41
CA ASP A 189 -17.50 -14.36 -11.19
C ASP A 189 -17.64 -15.67 -11.99
N GLY A 190 -16.56 -16.46 -12.07
CA GLY A 190 -16.44 -17.71 -12.81
C GLY A 190 -16.52 -17.57 -14.32
N LEU A 191 -16.37 -16.37 -14.89
CA LEU A 191 -16.54 -16.12 -16.32
C LEU A 191 -15.24 -16.29 -17.12
N ALA A 192 -14.10 -16.27 -16.46
CA ALA A 192 -12.78 -16.54 -17.02
C ALA A 192 -11.98 -17.53 -16.13
N PRO A 193 -10.81 -18.04 -16.60
CA PRO A 193 -9.98 -18.96 -15.81
C PRO A 193 -9.31 -18.34 -14.57
N HIS A 194 -9.07 -17.02 -14.55
CA HIS A 194 -8.50 -16.29 -13.41
C HIS A 194 -9.56 -16.07 -12.32
N SER A 195 -10.73 -15.54 -12.69
CA SER A 195 -11.90 -15.32 -11.84
C SER A 195 -12.67 -16.60 -11.46
N ALA A 196 -12.03 -17.77 -11.50
CA ALA A 196 -12.69 -19.06 -11.36
C ALA A 196 -13.23 -19.30 -9.94
N PHE A 197 -14.45 -19.84 -9.81
CA PHE A 197 -15.05 -20.08 -8.49
C PHE A 197 -14.24 -21.09 -7.66
N THR A 198 -13.78 -20.65 -6.49
CA THR A 198 -12.98 -21.45 -5.54
C THR A 198 -13.81 -22.31 -4.58
N SER A 199 -15.14 -22.20 -4.61
CA SER A 199 -16.05 -22.95 -3.74
C SER A 199 -17.44 -23.18 -4.35
N LEU A 200 -18.14 -24.20 -3.87
CA LEU A 200 -19.56 -24.44 -4.22
C LEU A 200 -20.52 -23.43 -3.53
N SER A 201 -20.01 -22.56 -2.67
CA SER A 201 -20.78 -21.58 -1.90
C SER A 201 -21.02 -20.27 -2.64
N GLN A 202 -20.02 -19.79 -3.41
CA GLN A 202 -20.13 -18.58 -4.23
C GLN A 202 -21.24 -18.66 -5.28
N ILE A 203 -21.50 -19.86 -5.83
CA ILE A 203 -22.41 -20.01 -6.98
C ILE A 203 -23.91 -19.80 -6.67
N ARG A 204 -24.31 -19.45 -5.43
CA ARG A 204 -25.72 -19.55 -5.02
C ARG A 204 -26.63 -18.58 -5.78
N ASN A 205 -26.18 -17.35 -6.02
CA ASN A 205 -26.97 -16.31 -6.68
C ASN A 205 -26.62 -16.16 -8.17
N ILE A 206 -25.73 -17.02 -8.69
CA ILE A 206 -25.21 -16.96 -10.06
C ILE A 206 -26.27 -17.46 -11.06
N PRO A 207 -26.48 -16.75 -12.19
CA PRO A 207 -27.42 -17.14 -13.24
C PRO A 207 -27.16 -18.53 -13.85
N SER A 208 -28.18 -19.08 -14.53
CA SER A 208 -28.00 -20.29 -15.35
C SER A 208 -26.99 -20.06 -16.48
N GLY A 209 -25.89 -20.82 -16.50
CA GLY A 209 -24.80 -20.66 -17.47
C GLY A 209 -23.66 -21.67 -17.30
N ARG A 210 -22.57 -21.50 -18.05
CA ARG A 210 -21.33 -22.29 -17.92
C ARG A 210 -20.21 -21.40 -17.41
N TYR A 211 -19.53 -21.87 -16.37
CA TYR A 211 -18.58 -21.12 -15.56
C TYR A 211 -17.33 -21.96 -15.28
N TYR A 212 -16.22 -21.29 -14.97
CA TYR A 212 -14.94 -21.84 -14.54
C TYR A 212 -14.90 -22.02 -13.01
N PHE A 213 -14.16 -23.03 -12.58
CA PHE A 213 -13.92 -23.38 -11.18
C PHE A 213 -12.47 -23.82 -11.02
N ASP A 214 -11.75 -23.34 -10.00
CA ASP A 214 -10.51 -23.98 -9.54
C ASP A 214 -10.66 -24.33 -8.06
N LEU A 215 -10.53 -25.62 -7.76
CA LEU A 215 -10.69 -26.19 -6.42
C LEU A 215 -9.37 -26.82 -5.94
N GLY A 216 -8.23 -26.36 -6.47
CA GLY A 216 -6.88 -26.82 -6.13
C GLY A 216 -6.42 -28.09 -6.86
N GLU A 217 -7.28 -28.68 -7.70
CA GLU A 217 -6.97 -29.82 -8.58
C GLU A 217 -6.94 -29.40 -10.07
N GLY A 218 -6.93 -28.09 -10.34
CA GLY A 218 -6.87 -27.46 -11.65
C GLY A 218 -8.22 -26.98 -12.19
N VAL A 219 -8.16 -25.91 -12.98
CA VAL A 219 -9.32 -25.25 -13.61
C VAL A 219 -10.16 -26.20 -14.47
N PHE A 220 -11.47 -26.24 -14.21
CA PHE A 220 -12.47 -26.97 -15.00
C PHE A 220 -13.75 -26.16 -15.21
N GLN A 221 -14.57 -26.52 -16.21
CA GLN A 221 -15.86 -25.89 -16.45
C GLN A 221 -17.04 -26.72 -15.95
N ALA A 222 -18.05 -26.06 -15.39
CA ALA A 222 -19.32 -26.68 -15.04
C ALA A 222 -20.52 -25.75 -15.33
N ASP A 223 -21.71 -26.36 -15.45
CA ASP A 223 -22.96 -25.63 -15.65
C ASP A 223 -23.67 -25.38 -14.32
N ILE A 224 -24.11 -24.13 -14.12
CA ILE A 224 -24.96 -23.68 -13.02
C ILE A 224 -26.41 -23.61 -13.51
N ASP A 225 -27.36 -23.93 -12.64
CA ASP A 225 -28.80 -23.82 -12.85
C ASP A 225 -29.44 -22.99 -11.72
N ASP A 226 -30.06 -21.88 -12.10
CA ASP A 226 -30.68 -20.88 -11.20
C ASP A 226 -32.08 -21.28 -10.68
N SER A 227 -32.67 -22.36 -11.20
CA SER A 227 -34.00 -22.82 -10.82
C SER A 227 -34.07 -23.45 -9.42
N GLU A 228 -35.26 -23.48 -8.80
CA GLU A 228 -35.47 -24.04 -7.45
C GLU A 228 -34.52 -23.39 -6.40
N ASN A 229 -34.40 -22.06 -6.48
CA ASN A 229 -33.63 -21.16 -5.63
C ASN A 229 -32.09 -21.21 -5.82
N GLY A 230 -31.59 -21.29 -7.06
CA GLY A 230 -30.19 -20.98 -7.36
C GLY A 230 -29.13 -22.03 -6.99
N GLY A 231 -27.91 -21.85 -7.52
CA GLY A 231 -26.70 -22.56 -7.10
C GLY A 231 -26.60 -24.04 -7.41
N TRP A 232 -27.33 -24.56 -8.40
CA TRP A 232 -27.26 -25.99 -8.73
C TRP A 232 -26.19 -26.28 -9.78
N LEU A 233 -25.05 -26.85 -9.36
CA LEU A 233 -23.97 -27.28 -10.25
C LEU A 233 -24.23 -28.67 -10.84
N LEU A 234 -24.23 -28.79 -12.17
CA LEU A 234 -24.57 -30.02 -12.90
C LEU A 234 -23.45 -31.06 -12.83
N VAL A 235 -23.68 -32.17 -12.12
CA VAL A 235 -22.67 -33.23 -11.91
C VAL A 235 -22.96 -34.53 -12.67
N LEU A 236 -24.12 -34.66 -13.31
CA LEU A 236 -24.51 -35.85 -14.07
C LEU A 236 -25.51 -35.50 -15.15
N GLN A 237 -25.24 -35.93 -16.39
CA GLN A 237 -26.23 -35.92 -17.46
C GLN A 237 -26.15 -37.18 -18.32
N TYR A 238 -27.30 -37.85 -18.44
CA TYR A 238 -27.49 -38.96 -19.38
C TYR A 238 -28.86 -38.83 -20.09
N VAL A 239 -28.89 -38.17 -21.26
CA VAL A 239 -30.04 -38.20 -22.17
C VAL A 239 -29.92 -39.39 -23.11
N HIS A 240 -30.63 -40.45 -22.73
CA HIS A 240 -30.45 -41.80 -23.24
C HIS A 240 -31.64 -42.26 -24.12
N LYS A 241 -31.32 -42.88 -25.26
CA LYS A 241 -32.30 -43.37 -26.25
C LYS A 241 -32.58 -44.87 -26.12
N GLY A 242 -33.86 -45.19 -25.93
CA GLY A 242 -34.37 -46.55 -25.82
C GLY A 242 -33.87 -47.48 -26.94
N GLY A 243 -33.47 -48.68 -26.53
CA GLY A 243 -32.83 -49.68 -27.40
C GLY A 243 -31.31 -49.57 -27.52
N THR A 244 -30.65 -48.54 -26.96
CA THR A 244 -29.20 -48.32 -27.12
C THR A 244 -28.43 -48.46 -25.80
N ASN A 245 -27.37 -49.26 -25.76
CA ASN A 245 -26.63 -49.53 -24.50
C ASN A 245 -25.23 -48.88 -24.52
N PRO A 246 -25.13 -47.56 -24.27
CA PRO A 246 -23.84 -46.86 -24.17
C PRO A 246 -23.07 -47.22 -22.89
N SER A 247 -21.76 -46.95 -22.91
CA SER A 247 -20.93 -46.90 -21.71
C SER A 247 -21.25 -45.63 -20.91
N LEU A 248 -20.96 -45.66 -19.60
CA LEU A 248 -20.93 -44.44 -18.78
C LEU A 248 -19.53 -43.83 -18.82
N THR A 249 -19.45 -42.52 -18.64
CA THR A 249 -18.20 -41.76 -18.49
C THR A 249 -18.16 -41.22 -17.07
N ALA A 250 -17.23 -41.72 -16.26
CA ALA A 250 -16.94 -41.15 -14.94
C ALA A 250 -15.83 -40.10 -15.11
N LEU A 251 -16.08 -38.89 -14.60
CA LEU A 251 -15.16 -37.76 -14.64
C LEU A 251 -14.30 -37.75 -13.38
N ALA A 252 -13.04 -37.33 -13.51
CA ALA A 252 -12.08 -37.15 -12.42
C ALA A 252 -12.12 -35.70 -11.89
N ALA A 253 -11.28 -35.41 -10.89
CA ALA A 253 -11.02 -34.02 -10.49
C ALA A 253 -10.30 -33.30 -11.65
N GLY A 254 -10.61 -32.01 -11.86
CA GLY A 254 -10.11 -31.23 -12.99
C GLY A 254 -10.69 -31.57 -14.38
N ASP A 255 -11.60 -32.56 -14.50
CA ASP A 255 -12.34 -32.81 -15.75
C ASP A 255 -13.56 -31.88 -15.86
N ASP A 256 -13.81 -31.31 -17.05
CA ASP A 256 -15.06 -30.56 -17.34
C ASP A 256 -16.32 -31.40 -17.04
N PHE A 257 -17.28 -30.77 -16.35
CA PHE A 257 -18.57 -31.38 -16.06
C PHE A 257 -19.54 -31.25 -17.24
N PRO A 258 -20.62 -32.06 -17.30
CA PRO A 258 -21.49 -32.10 -18.47
C PRO A 258 -22.21 -30.76 -18.73
N GLU A 259 -22.22 -30.30 -19.97
CA GLU A 259 -23.01 -29.17 -20.45
C GLU A 259 -24.51 -29.43 -20.30
N THR A 260 -25.29 -28.42 -19.91
CA THR A 260 -26.74 -28.50 -19.78
C THR A 260 -27.41 -28.70 -21.12
N SER A 261 -28.24 -29.74 -21.24
CA SER A 261 -28.93 -30.04 -22.49
C SER A 261 -30.42 -29.67 -22.49
N GLY A 262 -30.87 -29.00 -23.56
CA GLY A 262 -32.28 -28.85 -23.90
C GLY A 262 -32.91 -30.09 -24.57
N ALA A 263 -32.18 -31.21 -24.70
CA ALA A 263 -32.60 -32.35 -25.50
C ALA A 263 -33.87 -33.05 -24.98
N ALA A 264 -34.86 -33.14 -25.86
CA ALA A 264 -36.13 -33.80 -25.55
C ALA A 264 -35.98 -35.33 -25.42
N LEU A 265 -36.83 -35.92 -24.58
CA LEU A 265 -36.94 -37.35 -24.34
C LEU A 265 -37.09 -38.16 -25.65
N GLY A 266 -36.10 -38.98 -25.98
CA GLY A 266 -35.99 -39.71 -27.25
C GLY A 266 -34.75 -39.38 -28.08
N THR A 267 -34.06 -38.30 -27.71
CA THR A 267 -32.72 -37.96 -28.18
C THR A 267 -31.67 -38.91 -27.57
N SER A 268 -30.49 -38.99 -28.19
CA SER A 268 -29.34 -39.77 -27.70
C SER A 268 -28.11 -38.89 -27.66
N GLU A 269 -27.59 -38.61 -26.47
CA GLU A 269 -26.39 -37.77 -26.30
C GLU A 269 -25.11 -38.59 -26.09
N ALA A 270 -25.20 -39.93 -26.09
CA ALA A 270 -24.08 -40.84 -25.86
C ALA A 270 -22.94 -40.84 -26.91
N ALA A 271 -22.90 -39.86 -27.80
CA ALA A 271 -21.80 -39.57 -28.73
C ALA A 271 -21.24 -38.15 -28.56
N ASP A 272 -21.90 -37.29 -27.77
CA ASP A 272 -21.44 -35.95 -27.42
C ASP A 272 -20.86 -36.01 -26.01
N MET A 273 -19.53 -36.08 -25.92
CA MET A 273 -18.83 -36.29 -24.65
C MET A 273 -18.94 -35.08 -23.71
N ALA A 274 -19.15 -33.87 -24.24
CA ALA A 274 -19.36 -32.67 -23.44
C ALA A 274 -20.72 -32.70 -22.71
N LYS A 275 -21.71 -33.48 -23.19
CA LYS A 275 -23.05 -33.62 -22.58
C LYS A 275 -23.29 -34.95 -21.86
N TRP A 276 -22.34 -35.88 -21.91
CA TRP A 276 -22.54 -37.27 -21.51
C TRP A 276 -21.52 -37.73 -20.46
N GLY A 277 -21.91 -37.67 -19.18
CA GLY A 277 -21.02 -38.06 -18.09
C GLY A 277 -21.65 -37.97 -16.70
N HIS A 278 -20.85 -38.32 -15.71
CA HIS A 278 -21.09 -38.05 -14.30
C HIS A 278 -19.78 -37.86 -13.55
N ALA A 279 -19.76 -36.95 -12.58
CA ALA A 279 -18.70 -36.81 -11.60
C ALA A 279 -18.46 -38.15 -10.88
N GLY A 280 -17.22 -38.63 -10.93
CA GLY A 280 -16.75 -39.78 -10.17
C GLY A 280 -16.51 -39.43 -8.70
N ASN A 281 -15.85 -40.34 -7.97
CA ASN A 281 -15.58 -40.12 -6.55
C ASN A 281 -14.58 -38.97 -6.33
N SER A 282 -13.47 -38.91 -7.08
CA SER A 282 -12.50 -37.81 -7.00
C SER A 282 -13.12 -36.45 -7.34
N ALA A 283 -13.84 -36.37 -8.46
CA ALA A 283 -14.55 -35.17 -8.92
C ALA A 283 -15.55 -34.60 -7.91
N LEU A 284 -16.15 -35.44 -7.04
CA LEU A 284 -17.04 -34.98 -5.98
C LEU A 284 -16.31 -34.71 -4.66
N ASN A 285 -15.12 -35.28 -4.48
CA ASN A 285 -14.33 -35.14 -3.25
C ASN A 285 -13.54 -33.82 -3.19
N GLN A 286 -13.30 -33.16 -4.34
CA GLN A 286 -12.68 -31.83 -4.41
C GLN A 286 -13.53 -30.70 -3.81
N PHE A 287 -14.87 -30.86 -3.76
CA PHE A 287 -15.75 -29.88 -3.11
C PHE A 287 -15.71 -30.04 -1.60
N ASP A 288 -15.56 -28.97 -0.85
CA ASP A 288 -15.56 -29.04 0.62
C ASP A 288 -16.93 -29.31 1.26
N GLY A 289 -16.91 -29.73 2.52
CA GLY A 289 -18.10 -29.88 3.37
C GLY A 289 -19.14 -30.92 2.91
N ASP A 290 -20.39 -30.72 3.34
CA ASP A 290 -21.56 -31.47 2.88
C ASP A 290 -22.46 -30.59 2.00
N PHE A 291 -22.95 -31.15 0.88
CA PHE A 291 -23.79 -30.47 -0.10
C PHE A 291 -25.21 -31.06 -0.20
N GLU A 292 -26.18 -30.24 -0.65
CA GLU A 292 -27.48 -30.74 -1.12
C GLU A 292 -27.32 -31.42 -2.50
N ILE A 293 -28.09 -32.49 -2.74
CA ILE A 293 -28.12 -33.23 -4.01
C ILE A 293 -29.54 -33.19 -4.58
N ARG A 294 -29.70 -32.67 -5.80
CA ARG A 294 -30.96 -32.61 -6.56
C ARG A 294 -31.00 -33.70 -7.63
N PHE A 295 -32.01 -34.56 -7.59
CA PHE A 295 -32.23 -35.64 -8.57
C PHE A 295 -33.41 -35.30 -9.50
N TYR A 296 -33.20 -35.41 -10.81
CA TYR A 296 -34.25 -35.29 -11.82
C TYR A 296 -34.25 -36.48 -12.78
N GLY A 297 -35.44 -37.00 -13.12
CA GLY A 297 -35.59 -38.17 -13.95
C GLY A 297 -36.91 -38.26 -14.72
N GLU A 298 -36.84 -38.48 -16.03
CA GLU A 298 -37.99 -38.79 -16.90
C GLU A 298 -37.81 -40.07 -17.73
N THR A 299 -38.91 -40.73 -18.09
CA THR A 299 -38.92 -41.96 -18.91
C THR A 299 -40.07 -41.98 -19.91
N SER A 300 -39.86 -42.57 -21.08
CA SER A 300 -40.94 -42.79 -22.07
C SER A 300 -41.94 -43.87 -21.66
N LEU A 301 -41.69 -44.61 -20.58
CA LEU A 301 -42.57 -45.67 -20.09
C LEU A 301 -43.87 -45.12 -19.47
N HIS A 302 -43.80 -43.96 -18.81
CA HIS A 302 -44.93 -43.35 -18.09
C HIS A 302 -44.66 -41.89 -17.73
N GLY A 303 -45.72 -41.09 -17.54
CA GLY A 303 -45.61 -39.66 -17.23
C GLY A 303 -45.21 -39.28 -15.79
N ARG A 304 -44.81 -40.22 -14.91
CA ARG A 304 -44.24 -39.87 -13.59
C ARG A 304 -42.82 -39.35 -13.74
N LYS A 305 -42.50 -38.31 -12.98
CA LYS A 305 -41.19 -37.64 -12.93
C LYS A 305 -40.58 -37.73 -11.54
N ILE A 306 -39.30 -38.08 -11.45
CA ILE A 306 -38.49 -37.86 -10.25
C ILE A 306 -38.03 -36.40 -10.29
N HIS A 307 -38.33 -35.62 -9.26
CA HIS A 307 -37.72 -34.30 -9.05
C HIS A 307 -37.67 -33.98 -7.55
N PHE A 308 -36.54 -34.16 -6.89
CA PHE A 308 -36.43 -33.94 -5.43
C PHE A 308 -34.99 -33.61 -5.02
N LYS A 309 -34.81 -33.05 -3.82
CA LYS A 309 -33.50 -32.84 -3.21
C LYS A 309 -33.34 -33.50 -1.83
N THR A 310 -32.10 -33.72 -1.41
CA THR A 310 -31.72 -34.29 -0.11
C THR A 310 -30.32 -33.84 0.30
N THR A 311 -30.03 -33.76 1.60
CA THR A 311 -28.66 -33.63 2.16
C THR A 311 -28.03 -34.99 2.50
N LEU A 312 -28.76 -36.10 2.34
CA LEU A 312 -28.20 -37.42 2.59
C LEU A 312 -27.31 -37.87 1.43
N GLY A 313 -26.24 -38.59 1.78
CA GLY A 313 -25.46 -39.37 0.82
C GLY A 313 -24.22 -38.67 0.25
N THR A 314 -23.89 -37.45 0.68
CA THR A 314 -22.67 -36.71 0.26
C THR A 314 -21.41 -37.57 0.41
N SER A 315 -21.12 -38.07 1.62
CA SER A 315 -20.01 -39.00 1.87
C SER A 315 -20.05 -40.26 0.98
N TYR A 316 -21.24 -40.76 0.61
CA TYR A 316 -21.37 -41.92 -0.27
C TYR A 316 -21.07 -41.59 -1.74
N VAL A 317 -21.40 -40.39 -2.23
CA VAL A 317 -21.07 -40.00 -3.60
C VAL A 317 -19.61 -39.54 -3.73
N LYS A 318 -19.03 -38.92 -2.68
CA LYS A 318 -17.61 -38.57 -2.58
C LYS A 318 -16.69 -39.80 -2.52
N THR A 319 -17.03 -40.83 -1.75
CA THR A 319 -16.13 -41.98 -1.50
C THR A 319 -16.53 -43.27 -2.21
N GLY A 320 -17.73 -43.31 -2.77
CA GLY A 320 -18.35 -44.54 -3.27
C GLY A 320 -18.74 -45.54 -2.19
N ILE A 321 -18.51 -45.25 -0.90
CA ILE A 321 -18.75 -46.13 0.27
C ILE A 321 -19.77 -45.47 1.21
N GLY A 322 -20.78 -46.22 1.65
CA GLY A 322 -21.91 -45.69 2.40
C GLY A 322 -23.23 -45.91 1.66
N SER A 323 -24.27 -45.12 1.94
CA SER A 323 -25.53 -45.19 1.18
C SER A 323 -26.46 -44.01 1.49
N PHE A 324 -27.49 -43.82 0.67
CA PHE A 324 -28.67 -42.97 0.97
C PHE A 324 -29.58 -43.63 2.04
N ALA A 325 -29.03 -43.96 3.21
CA ALA A 325 -29.77 -44.58 4.31
C ALA A 325 -30.75 -43.58 4.94
N GLY A 326 -32.03 -43.94 5.03
CA GLY A 326 -33.07 -43.07 5.59
C GLY A 326 -33.79 -42.18 4.58
N ILE A 327 -33.44 -42.25 3.29
CA ILE A 327 -34.00 -41.39 2.23
C ILE A 327 -35.52 -41.50 2.02
N SER A 328 -36.16 -42.60 2.45
CA SER A 328 -37.62 -42.75 2.44
C SER A 328 -38.34 -41.99 3.57
N ASP A 329 -37.62 -41.51 4.58
CA ASP A 329 -38.20 -40.61 5.58
C ASP A 329 -38.43 -39.23 4.96
N VAL A 330 -39.63 -38.68 5.16
CA VAL A 330 -40.03 -37.36 4.64
C VAL A 330 -39.29 -36.20 5.31
N ALA A 331 -38.65 -36.43 6.45
CA ALA A 331 -37.73 -35.45 7.05
C ALA A 331 -36.39 -35.33 6.30
N ASN A 332 -36.03 -36.33 5.49
CA ASN A 332 -34.71 -36.44 4.86
C ASN A 332 -34.71 -36.08 3.36
N HIS A 333 -35.83 -35.65 2.80
CA HIS A 333 -35.93 -35.21 1.40
C HIS A 333 -36.99 -34.14 1.21
N THR A 334 -36.84 -33.32 0.17
CA THR A 334 -37.84 -32.33 -0.24
C THR A 334 -38.24 -32.60 -1.69
N LEU A 335 -39.53 -32.81 -1.94
CA LEU A 335 -40.07 -32.96 -3.29
C LEU A 335 -40.13 -31.58 -3.95
N LEU A 336 -39.58 -31.46 -5.16
CA LEU A 336 -39.52 -30.22 -5.93
C LEU A 336 -40.68 -30.13 -6.93
N SER A 337 -40.77 -29.01 -7.66
CA SER A 337 -41.90 -28.75 -8.55
C SER A 337 -42.04 -29.83 -9.63
N GLY A 338 -43.26 -30.31 -9.86
CA GLY A 338 -43.54 -31.36 -10.84
C GLY A 338 -43.20 -32.80 -10.43
N HIS A 339 -42.71 -33.04 -9.20
CA HIS A 339 -42.50 -34.39 -8.69
C HIS A 339 -43.78 -35.22 -8.71
N THR A 340 -43.73 -36.40 -9.34
CA THR A 340 -44.87 -37.33 -9.44
C THR A 340 -44.49 -38.81 -9.33
N ALA A 341 -43.22 -39.12 -9.11
CA ALA A 341 -42.73 -40.47 -8.82
C ALA A 341 -43.10 -40.95 -7.41
N ASN A 342 -42.84 -42.23 -7.14
CA ASN A 342 -43.01 -42.83 -5.81
C ASN A 342 -41.70 -42.80 -5.00
N LEU A 343 -40.55 -42.83 -5.69
CA LEU A 343 -39.23 -42.57 -5.08
C LEU A 343 -39.05 -41.05 -4.89
N PRO A 344 -38.49 -40.60 -3.76
CA PRO A 344 -37.76 -41.39 -2.76
C PRO A 344 -38.62 -42.02 -1.65
N ALA A 345 -39.86 -41.57 -1.45
CA ALA A 345 -40.67 -41.89 -0.26
C ALA A 345 -40.88 -43.40 0.03
N ILE A 346 -40.80 -44.28 -0.97
CA ILE A 346 -40.91 -45.75 -0.79
C ILE A 346 -39.57 -46.51 -0.92
N ALA A 347 -38.43 -45.82 -0.98
CA ALA A 347 -37.11 -46.41 -1.17
C ALA A 347 -36.63 -47.15 0.10
N ASN A 348 -36.69 -48.48 0.08
CA ASN A 348 -36.23 -49.32 1.19
C ASN A 348 -34.96 -50.13 0.87
N ASN A 349 -34.47 -50.07 -0.36
CA ASN A 349 -33.25 -50.73 -0.82
C ASN A 349 -32.25 -49.70 -1.38
N ARG A 350 -30.96 -50.04 -1.28
CA ARG A 350 -29.79 -49.24 -1.65
C ARG A 350 -28.55 -50.14 -1.67
N PHE A 351 -27.51 -49.75 -2.38
CA PHE A 351 -26.19 -50.40 -2.27
C PHE A 351 -25.33 -49.71 -1.21
N LEU A 352 -24.27 -50.40 -0.75
CA LEU A 352 -23.36 -49.95 0.31
C LEU A 352 -21.96 -49.52 -0.18
N ASN A 353 -21.60 -49.94 -1.39
CA ASN A 353 -20.45 -49.44 -2.13
C ASN A 353 -20.76 -49.60 -3.62
N GLN A 354 -20.50 -48.57 -4.43
CA GLN A 354 -20.53 -48.64 -5.90
C GLN A 354 -19.33 -47.95 -6.59
N ASN A 355 -18.31 -47.51 -5.85
CA ASN A 355 -17.24 -46.61 -6.33
C ASN A 355 -17.86 -45.42 -7.10
N ASP A 356 -17.30 -45.03 -8.24
CA ASP A 356 -17.79 -43.92 -9.08
C ASP A 356 -19.24 -44.11 -9.55
N GLN A 357 -19.78 -45.33 -9.50
CA GLN A 357 -21.17 -45.60 -9.89
C GLN A 357 -22.19 -45.26 -8.79
N ALA A 358 -21.80 -44.53 -7.74
CA ALA A 358 -22.67 -44.17 -6.61
C ALA A 358 -23.96 -43.44 -7.04
N LEU A 359 -23.88 -42.48 -7.97
CA LEU A 359 -25.03 -41.74 -8.50
C LEU A 359 -25.86 -42.52 -9.54
N THR A 360 -25.25 -43.48 -10.23
CA THR A 360 -25.82 -44.13 -11.42
C THR A 360 -26.46 -45.48 -11.07
N ASN A 361 -25.74 -46.34 -10.34
CA ASN A 361 -26.08 -47.74 -10.11
C ASN A 361 -26.94 -47.94 -8.85
N PHE A 362 -28.19 -47.47 -8.91
CA PHE A 362 -29.24 -47.61 -7.88
C PHE A 362 -28.85 -47.06 -6.48
N PRO A 363 -28.57 -45.74 -6.35
CA PRO A 363 -28.35 -45.07 -5.05
C PRO A 363 -29.49 -45.33 -4.05
N PHE A 364 -30.73 -45.32 -4.54
CA PHE A 364 -31.95 -45.63 -3.80
C PHE A 364 -32.96 -46.34 -4.71
N TYR A 365 -33.67 -47.33 -4.18
CA TYR A 365 -34.69 -48.06 -4.92
C TYR A 365 -35.64 -48.86 -4.02
N ARG A 366 -36.70 -49.43 -4.61
CA ARG A 366 -37.56 -50.45 -4.00
C ARG A 366 -37.49 -51.72 -4.85
N ASN A 367 -37.20 -52.85 -4.21
CA ASN A 367 -37.06 -54.14 -4.89
C ASN A 367 -38.22 -54.42 -5.87
N LEU A 368 -37.84 -54.78 -7.10
CA LEU A 368 -38.75 -55.26 -8.17
C LEU A 368 -39.90 -54.31 -8.59
N THR A 369 -39.93 -53.05 -8.15
CA THR A 369 -41.12 -52.20 -8.30
C THR A 369 -40.86 -50.73 -8.66
N ASN A 370 -39.79 -50.12 -8.15
CA ASN A 370 -39.55 -48.68 -8.30
C ASN A 370 -38.03 -48.41 -8.22
N HIS A 371 -37.39 -47.96 -9.30
CA HIS A 371 -35.93 -47.80 -9.40
C HIS A 371 -35.53 -46.43 -9.96
N TRP A 372 -34.31 -45.94 -9.71
CA TRP A 372 -33.76 -44.75 -10.41
C TRP A 372 -33.02 -45.09 -11.72
N GLY A 373 -32.38 -46.25 -11.78
CA GLY A 373 -31.01 -46.37 -12.30
C GLY A 373 -30.74 -45.92 -13.74
N ILE A 374 -29.49 -45.55 -14.01
CA ILE A 374 -28.79 -45.90 -15.25
C ILE A 374 -27.51 -46.67 -14.91
N ARG A 375 -27.29 -47.83 -15.54
CA ARG A 375 -26.06 -48.63 -15.41
C ARG A 375 -25.60 -49.07 -16.80
N GLY A 376 -24.55 -48.43 -17.31
CA GLY A 376 -24.09 -48.61 -18.69
C GLY A 376 -23.52 -50.00 -18.99
N ARG A 377 -23.75 -50.46 -20.22
CA ARG A 377 -23.37 -51.77 -20.78
C ARG A 377 -23.72 -53.04 -19.98
N GLY A 378 -24.68 -52.93 -19.06
CA GLY A 378 -25.37 -54.05 -18.40
C GLY A 378 -26.91 -54.05 -18.53
N ASN A 379 -27.53 -52.93 -18.95
CA ASN A 379 -28.97 -52.63 -19.03
C ASN A 379 -29.71 -52.34 -17.71
N ARG A 380 -30.76 -51.49 -17.82
CA ARG A 380 -31.47 -50.72 -16.78
C ARG A 380 -30.62 -49.58 -16.22
N TRP A 381 -30.95 -48.29 -16.36
CA TRP A 381 -32.04 -47.58 -17.02
C TRP A 381 -33.38 -47.69 -16.27
N GLU A 382 -34.23 -46.68 -16.44
CA GLU A 382 -35.58 -46.49 -15.87
C GLU A 382 -35.70 -45.79 -14.50
N VAL A 383 -36.44 -44.67 -14.52
CA VAL A 383 -36.78 -43.77 -13.41
C VAL A 383 -38.24 -43.97 -12.96
N ASP A 384 -38.40 -44.93 -12.05
CA ASP A 384 -39.56 -45.26 -11.21
C ASP A 384 -40.58 -46.29 -11.76
N ALA A 385 -40.11 -47.31 -12.50
CA ALA A 385 -40.92 -48.19 -13.36
C ALA A 385 -41.53 -49.49 -12.74
N PRO A 386 -42.85 -49.77 -12.93
CA PRO A 386 -43.48 -51.02 -12.48
C PRO A 386 -43.45 -52.21 -13.47
N ASP A 387 -43.53 -52.02 -14.80
CA ASP A 387 -43.35 -53.12 -15.78
C ASP A 387 -42.90 -52.68 -17.20
N GLY A 388 -41.63 -52.26 -17.30
CA GLY A 388 -40.92 -52.02 -18.57
C GLY A 388 -39.53 -52.66 -18.67
N SER A 389 -39.23 -53.59 -17.75
CA SER A 389 -37.85 -53.86 -17.29
C SER A 389 -36.80 -54.00 -18.39
N GLY A 390 -35.80 -53.12 -18.35
CA GLY A 390 -34.60 -53.26 -19.15
C GLY A 390 -34.27 -52.01 -19.93
N SER A 391 -34.16 -52.20 -21.24
CA SER A 391 -33.33 -51.36 -22.09
C SER A 391 -34.10 -50.82 -23.32
N ALA A 392 -35.41 -50.61 -23.15
CA ALA A 392 -36.32 -50.28 -24.24
C ALA A 392 -36.79 -48.82 -24.22
N ASN A 393 -36.79 -48.18 -23.06
CA ASN A 393 -37.36 -46.85 -22.86
C ASN A 393 -36.31 -45.75 -22.99
N ASN A 394 -36.71 -44.61 -23.55
CA ASN A 394 -35.92 -43.38 -23.50
C ASN A 394 -35.91 -42.88 -22.06
N THR A 395 -34.79 -42.33 -21.60
CA THR A 395 -34.67 -41.76 -20.26
C THR A 395 -33.85 -40.48 -20.27
N ILE A 396 -34.20 -39.56 -19.38
CA ILE A 396 -33.34 -38.43 -19.00
C ILE A 396 -33.01 -38.63 -17.53
N HIS A 397 -31.72 -38.54 -17.20
CA HIS A 397 -31.21 -38.54 -15.84
C HIS A 397 -30.33 -37.30 -15.67
N ARG A 398 -30.60 -36.51 -14.63
CA ARG A 398 -29.73 -35.41 -14.19
C ARG A 398 -29.56 -35.39 -12.68
N VAL A 399 -28.37 -35.01 -12.24
CA VAL A 399 -28.08 -34.72 -10.83
C VAL A 399 -27.29 -33.42 -10.75
N TRP A 400 -27.66 -32.58 -9.79
CA TRP A 400 -26.91 -31.38 -9.43
C TRP A 400 -26.54 -31.42 -7.95
N ILE A 401 -25.49 -30.70 -7.58
CA ILE A 401 -25.10 -30.44 -6.19
C ILE A 401 -25.18 -28.94 -5.88
N ARG A 402 -25.25 -28.59 -4.60
CA ARG A 402 -25.24 -27.20 -4.12
C ARG A 402 -24.76 -27.10 -2.69
N ALA A 403 -24.03 -26.04 -2.33
CA ALA A 403 -23.65 -25.79 -0.95
C ALA A 403 -24.87 -25.62 -0.03
N THR A 404 -24.75 -26.11 1.21
CA THR A 404 -25.80 -25.98 2.23
C THR A 404 -25.91 -24.54 2.73
N THR A 405 -24.78 -23.85 2.88
CA THR A 405 -24.62 -22.41 3.14
C THR A 405 -24.48 -21.62 1.83
N ALA A 406 -24.80 -20.33 1.89
CA ALA A 406 -24.32 -19.34 0.91
C ALA A 406 -22.96 -18.83 1.38
N LEU A 407 -22.12 -18.41 0.44
CA LEU A 407 -21.18 -17.32 0.68
C LEU A 407 -21.62 -16.24 -0.30
N ASP A 408 -22.16 -15.15 0.24
CA ASP A 408 -22.24 -13.91 -0.51
C ASP A 408 -20.83 -13.30 -0.41
N CYS A 409 -20.26 -12.93 -1.55
CA CYS A 409 -18.94 -12.32 -1.65
C CYS A 409 -19.17 -10.83 -1.87
N GLU A 410 -18.56 -10.02 -1.03
CA GLU A 410 -18.38 -8.59 -1.26
C GLU A 410 -16.87 -8.43 -1.54
N PRO A 411 -16.45 -7.59 -2.50
CA PRO A 411 -15.04 -7.25 -2.71
C PRO A 411 -14.39 -6.70 -1.43
N ALA A 412 -13.06 -6.64 -1.42
CA ALA A 412 -12.38 -5.75 -0.48
C ALA A 412 -12.68 -4.27 -0.84
N ASP A 413 -12.53 -3.43 0.17
CA ASP A 413 -12.84 -1.99 0.22
C ASP A 413 -12.15 -1.54 1.53
N THR A 414 -10.83 -1.37 1.44
CA THR A 414 -9.92 -1.37 2.60
C THR A 414 -9.96 -0.02 3.35
N ASP A 415 -9.93 1.10 2.64
CA ASP A 415 -10.08 2.45 3.21
C ASP A 415 -11.56 2.82 3.57
N GLN A 416 -12.55 2.23 2.89
CA GLN A 416 -14.01 2.48 2.95
C GLN A 416 -14.54 3.71 2.19
N ASP A 417 -14.00 4.06 1.02
CA ASP A 417 -14.48 5.17 0.18
C ASP A 417 -15.71 4.84 -0.71
N ASP A 418 -16.08 3.55 -0.88
CA ASP A 418 -17.02 2.94 -1.85
C ASP A 418 -16.39 2.42 -3.20
N ILE A 419 -15.07 2.51 -3.40
CA ILE A 419 -14.28 1.86 -4.46
C ILE A 419 -13.71 0.53 -3.92
N PRO A 420 -13.82 -0.58 -4.67
CA PRO A 420 -13.15 -1.82 -4.29
C PRO A 420 -11.65 -1.79 -4.57
N ASP A 421 -10.81 -2.37 -3.69
CA ASP A 421 -9.33 -2.40 -3.80
C ASP A 421 -8.83 -2.66 -5.25
N HIS A 422 -9.24 -3.74 -5.91
CA HIS A 422 -8.91 -4.06 -7.33
C HIS A 422 -9.40 -3.07 -8.42
N HIS A 423 -9.98 -1.93 -8.04
CA HIS A 423 -10.40 -0.82 -8.90
C HIS A 423 -9.83 0.51 -8.38
N ASP A 424 -9.08 0.48 -7.28
CA ASP A 424 -8.45 1.62 -6.63
C ASP A 424 -6.97 1.69 -7.03
N LEU A 425 -6.35 2.85 -6.85
CA LEU A 425 -4.91 3.02 -7.08
C LEU A 425 -4.14 3.25 -5.77
N ASP A 426 -4.85 3.42 -4.65
CA ASP A 426 -4.36 3.60 -3.28
C ASP A 426 -5.40 2.91 -2.35
N SER A 427 -5.33 1.58 -2.26
CA SER A 427 -6.39 0.75 -1.67
C SER A 427 -6.63 1.01 -0.18
N ASP A 428 -5.66 1.58 0.54
CA ASP A 428 -5.80 1.89 1.97
C ASP A 428 -5.84 3.38 2.32
N GLY A 429 -5.70 4.25 1.32
CA GLY A 429 -5.95 5.68 1.40
C GLY A 429 -4.90 6.44 2.19
N ASP A 430 -3.62 6.02 2.11
CA ASP A 430 -2.49 6.66 2.78
C ASP A 430 -1.75 7.69 1.91
N GLY A 431 -2.09 7.77 0.62
CA GLY A 431 -1.47 8.66 -0.36
C GLY A 431 -0.34 8.02 -1.16
N CYS A 432 0.06 6.78 -0.85
CA CYS A 432 0.94 6.00 -1.72
C CYS A 432 0.17 5.09 -2.70
N PRO A 433 0.51 5.11 -3.99
CA PRO A 433 -0.07 4.16 -4.95
C PRO A 433 0.31 2.70 -4.68
N ASP A 434 -0.67 1.80 -4.78
CA ASP A 434 -0.55 0.34 -4.64
C ASP A 434 0.58 -0.25 -5.52
N ALA A 435 0.75 0.34 -6.71
CA ALA A 435 1.81 0.00 -7.66
C ALA A 435 3.24 0.15 -7.11
N ILE A 436 3.45 0.94 -6.05
CA ILE A 436 4.74 1.09 -5.34
C ILE A 436 4.81 0.19 -4.10
N GLU A 437 3.71 0.05 -3.37
CA GLU A 437 3.66 -0.72 -2.11
C GLU A 437 3.53 -2.23 -2.29
N GLY A 438 3.16 -2.70 -3.49
CA GLY A 438 3.18 -4.11 -3.85
C GLY A 438 4.57 -4.76 -3.75
N ASP A 439 4.63 -6.10 -3.89
CA ASP A 439 5.89 -6.88 -3.89
C ASP A 439 6.87 -6.51 -5.04
N GLY A 440 6.46 -5.64 -5.96
CA GLY A 440 7.28 -5.10 -7.04
C GLY A 440 8.20 -3.98 -6.54
N ALA A 441 9.50 -4.06 -6.86
CA ALA A 441 10.45 -2.98 -6.60
C ALA A 441 10.27 -1.83 -7.62
N PHE A 442 9.09 -1.21 -7.59
CA PHE A 442 8.72 -0.04 -8.38
C PHE A 442 9.11 1.24 -7.67
N THR A 443 9.10 2.34 -8.41
CA THR A 443 9.46 3.66 -7.90
C THR A 443 8.52 4.72 -8.48
N GLN A 444 8.57 5.93 -7.92
CA GLN A 444 7.80 7.04 -8.47
C GLN A 444 8.12 7.33 -9.96
N ALA A 445 9.34 7.04 -10.40
CA ALA A 445 9.78 7.18 -11.79
C ALA A 445 9.19 6.11 -12.73
N ASP A 446 8.63 5.03 -12.19
CA ASP A 446 7.92 4.04 -12.98
C ASP A 446 6.49 4.51 -13.33
N LEU A 447 5.78 5.18 -12.43
CA LEU A 447 4.34 5.41 -12.63
C LEU A 447 4.01 6.37 -13.80
N GLN A 448 2.81 6.22 -14.36
CA GLN A 448 2.25 7.02 -15.46
C GLN A 448 0.83 7.49 -15.10
N GLU A 449 0.38 8.64 -15.62
CA GLU A 449 -1.01 9.09 -15.46
C GLU A 449 -1.98 8.00 -16.00
N ALA A 450 -2.78 7.42 -15.12
CA ALA A 450 -3.77 6.39 -15.43
C ALA A 450 -4.89 6.94 -16.32
N PHE A 451 -5.59 6.05 -17.04
CA PHE A 451 -6.70 6.45 -17.93
C PHE A 451 -7.90 7.01 -17.16
N ASN A 452 -8.19 6.40 -16.00
CA ASN A 452 -9.09 6.92 -15.00
C ASN A 452 -8.53 6.60 -13.61
N ASP A 453 -9.09 7.22 -12.58
CA ASP A 453 -8.61 7.21 -11.20
C ASP A 453 -9.30 6.18 -10.30
N GLY A 454 -9.97 5.17 -10.87
CA GLY A 454 -10.91 4.28 -10.16
C GLY A 454 -12.21 5.00 -9.75
N GLY A 455 -12.00 6.03 -8.96
CA GLY A 455 -12.91 7.04 -8.46
C GLY A 455 -12.20 8.01 -7.49
N ASP A 456 -11.00 7.65 -7.03
CA ASP A 456 -10.19 8.36 -6.05
C ASP A 456 -9.83 9.78 -6.53
N LEU A 457 -9.65 10.70 -5.59
CA LEU A 457 -9.31 12.09 -5.80
C LEU A 457 -7.82 12.38 -5.59
N GLU A 458 -7.06 11.53 -4.90
CA GLU A 458 -5.76 11.87 -4.33
C GLU A 458 -4.60 11.32 -5.22
N GLU A 459 -4.65 10.05 -5.65
CA GLU A 459 -3.73 9.44 -6.63
C GLU A 459 -4.42 9.14 -7.99
N LYS A 460 -3.63 9.16 -9.07
CA LYS A 460 -4.03 9.03 -10.49
C LYS A 460 -2.99 8.33 -11.34
N ARG A 461 -2.13 7.49 -10.75
CA ARG A 461 -0.97 6.93 -11.43
C ARG A 461 -0.83 5.43 -11.22
N ASN A 462 -0.67 4.72 -12.32
CA ASN A 462 -0.52 3.28 -12.37
C ASN A 462 0.73 2.91 -13.19
N LEU A 463 0.96 1.63 -13.47
CA LEU A 463 2.09 1.22 -14.32
C LEU A 463 1.84 1.41 -15.81
N CYS A 464 0.59 1.33 -16.25
CA CYS A 464 0.23 1.28 -17.67
C CYS A 464 -1.11 1.97 -17.99
N PRO A 465 -1.13 3.02 -18.84
CA PRO A 465 -2.34 3.76 -19.17
C PRO A 465 -2.96 3.40 -20.53
N ASP A 466 -2.39 2.46 -21.29
CA ASP A 466 -2.97 1.95 -22.54
C ASP A 466 -2.40 0.58 -22.94
N ARG A 467 -3.05 -0.06 -23.92
CA ARG A 467 -2.70 -1.39 -24.46
C ARG A 467 -1.23 -1.64 -24.86
N SER A 468 -0.40 -0.63 -24.96
CA SER A 468 0.98 -0.76 -25.44
C SER A 468 1.94 -1.32 -24.40
N CYS A 469 1.58 -1.31 -23.12
CA CYS A 469 2.39 -1.81 -22.01
C CYS A 469 1.79 -2.98 -21.22
N VAL A 470 0.73 -3.63 -21.70
CA VAL A 470 0.07 -4.81 -21.08
C VAL A 470 0.32 -6.15 -21.80
N ASP A 471 0.07 -7.26 -21.11
CA ASP A 471 0.09 -8.61 -21.69
C ASP A 471 -1.21 -8.94 -22.49
N ALA A 472 -1.44 -10.19 -22.89
CA ALA A 472 -2.69 -10.59 -23.55
C ALA A 472 -3.89 -10.74 -22.59
N ARG A 473 -3.69 -10.45 -21.31
CA ARG A 473 -4.61 -10.61 -20.17
C ARG A 473 -4.76 -9.35 -19.31
N GLY A 474 -4.13 -8.23 -19.71
CA GLY A 474 -4.18 -6.94 -19.00
C GLY A 474 -2.99 -6.62 -18.13
N VAL A 475 -2.46 -7.58 -17.37
CA VAL A 475 -1.26 -7.37 -16.53
C VAL A 475 -0.13 -6.56 -17.22
N PRO A 476 0.38 -5.47 -16.61
CA PRO A 476 1.51 -4.68 -17.08
C PRO A 476 2.81 -5.47 -17.37
N VAL A 477 3.56 -5.02 -18.38
CA VAL A 477 4.83 -5.62 -18.84
C VAL A 477 5.90 -4.58 -19.17
N ARG A 478 6.94 -4.49 -18.32
CA ARG A 478 8.14 -3.65 -18.49
C ARG A 478 9.40 -4.46 -18.81
N GLU A 479 10.52 -3.80 -19.17
CA GLU A 479 11.78 -4.53 -19.43
C GLU A 479 12.32 -5.29 -18.20
N THR A 480 11.93 -4.87 -17.00
CA THR A 480 12.22 -5.51 -15.70
C THR A 480 11.25 -6.63 -15.32
N ILE A 481 10.07 -6.72 -15.94
CA ILE A 481 8.92 -7.47 -15.39
C ILE A 481 8.31 -8.40 -16.43
N SER A 482 7.96 -9.60 -15.99
CA SER A 482 7.37 -10.64 -16.85
C SER A 482 6.32 -11.49 -16.15
N GLN A 483 5.89 -11.06 -14.96
CA GLN A 483 4.96 -11.72 -14.05
C GLN A 483 4.26 -10.64 -13.21
N GLU A 484 3.03 -10.96 -12.79
CA GLU A 484 2.22 -10.26 -11.79
C GLU A 484 3.00 -9.97 -10.50
N GLN A 485 2.69 -8.87 -9.80
CA GLN A 485 3.20 -8.67 -8.44
C GLN A 485 2.31 -9.36 -7.39
N GLY A 486 2.76 -9.34 -6.14
CA GLY A 486 1.97 -9.70 -4.97
C GLY A 486 1.64 -8.44 -4.18
N ILE A 487 0.74 -8.56 -3.22
CA ILE A 487 0.09 -7.40 -2.58
C ILE A 487 0.99 -6.53 -1.69
N GLY A 488 2.21 -6.98 -1.36
CA GLY A 488 3.16 -6.21 -0.56
C GLY A 488 2.55 -5.67 0.73
N ASP A 489 2.65 -4.36 0.92
CA ASP A 489 2.06 -3.61 2.04
C ASP A 489 0.81 -2.78 1.64
N SER A 490 0.36 -2.80 0.37
CA SER A 490 -0.71 -1.98 -0.27
C SER A 490 -2.17 -2.17 0.24
N GLN A 491 -2.32 -2.67 1.46
CA GLN A 491 -3.60 -2.78 2.18
C GLN A 491 -3.40 -2.52 3.69
N THR A 492 -2.31 -1.83 4.03
CA THR A 492 -1.81 -1.59 5.38
C THR A 492 -1.22 -0.18 5.51
N ALA A 493 -2.08 0.82 5.34
CA ALA A 493 -1.82 2.25 5.53
C ALA A 493 -0.70 2.50 6.53
N SER A 494 0.38 3.06 6.00
CA SER A 494 1.61 3.32 6.73
C SER A 494 1.41 4.47 7.74
N ASP A 495 2.39 4.68 8.63
CA ASP A 495 2.32 5.82 9.54
C ASP A 495 2.59 7.09 8.71
N ASP A 496 1.62 8.01 8.55
CA ASP A 496 1.90 9.38 8.06
C ASP A 496 2.59 10.14 9.21
N ALA A 497 3.92 10.33 9.11
CA ALA A 497 4.72 10.90 10.20
C ALA A 497 4.69 12.44 10.29
N ASP A 498 4.25 13.14 9.24
CA ASP A 498 4.25 14.62 9.16
C ASP A 498 2.86 15.28 8.97
N ASP A 499 1.79 14.48 8.90
CA ASP A 499 0.40 14.88 8.62
C ASP A 499 0.27 15.60 7.24
N ASP A 500 1.08 15.27 6.23
CA ASP A 500 0.97 15.87 4.87
C ASP A 500 -0.06 15.19 3.95
N GLY A 501 -0.37 13.92 4.21
CA GLY A 501 -1.28 13.09 3.43
C GLY A 501 -0.62 12.07 2.49
N ILE A 502 0.67 11.77 2.67
CA ILE A 502 1.39 10.67 2.02
C ILE A 502 2.06 9.78 3.08
N GLY A 503 1.89 8.46 2.98
CA GLY A 503 2.43 7.50 3.93
C GLY A 503 3.96 7.35 3.96
N ASP A 504 4.52 7.04 5.14
CA ASP A 504 5.96 6.79 5.40
C ASP A 504 6.62 5.78 4.43
N THR A 505 5.84 4.88 3.80
CA THR A 505 6.37 3.94 2.78
C THR A 505 6.94 4.69 1.57
N CYS A 506 6.37 5.85 1.24
CA CYS A 506 6.57 6.55 -0.02
C CYS A 506 6.95 8.03 0.14
N ASP A 507 6.68 8.65 1.30
CA ASP A 507 7.38 9.85 1.78
C ASP A 507 8.24 9.51 3.01
N CYS A 508 9.57 9.53 2.86
CA CYS A 508 10.48 9.25 3.96
C CYS A 508 10.90 10.50 4.76
N TYR A 509 10.42 11.70 4.41
CA TYR A 509 10.84 12.97 5.00
C TYR A 509 9.73 14.02 5.13
N ASP A 510 9.30 14.25 6.38
CA ASP A 510 8.56 15.44 6.85
C ASP A 510 8.84 16.75 6.07
N ASN A 511 8.03 16.99 5.05
CA ASN A 511 8.17 18.13 4.14
C ASN A 511 7.40 19.37 4.66
N THR A 512 6.61 19.18 5.73
CA THR A 512 5.88 20.25 6.43
C THR A 512 6.76 21.04 7.42
N LEU A 513 7.85 20.45 7.93
CA LEU A 513 8.83 21.11 8.77
C LEU A 513 9.64 22.15 7.98
N SER A 514 9.56 23.41 8.41
CA SER A 514 10.12 24.52 7.66
C SER A 514 11.66 24.59 7.71
N GLY A 515 12.32 24.08 6.67
CA GLY A 515 13.74 24.25 6.41
C GLY A 515 14.15 23.53 5.11
N ASP A 516 14.55 24.30 4.10
CA ASP A 516 15.16 23.87 2.83
C ASP A 516 16.10 25.03 2.44
N ALA A 517 17.25 25.06 3.11
CA ALA A 517 18.19 26.17 3.05
C ALA A 517 18.92 26.15 1.71
N ASP A 518 19.34 24.96 1.27
CA ASP A 518 19.98 24.62 0.00
C ASP A 518 19.07 24.90 -1.25
N GLY A 519 17.82 24.41 -1.26
CA GLY A 519 16.86 24.56 -2.36
C GLY A 519 16.73 23.35 -3.32
N ASP A 520 17.20 22.16 -2.95
CA ASP A 520 17.14 20.91 -3.71
C ASP A 520 15.93 20.02 -3.39
N ASN A 521 15.13 20.45 -2.41
CA ASN A 521 13.93 19.81 -1.85
C ASN A 521 14.19 18.66 -0.84
N VAL A 522 15.41 18.47 -0.34
CA VAL A 522 15.68 17.70 0.88
C VAL A 522 15.60 18.64 2.11
N PRO A 523 14.80 18.34 3.15
CA PRO A 523 14.70 19.22 4.32
C PRO A 523 15.96 19.30 5.19
N ASP A 524 16.22 20.47 5.81
CA ASP A 524 17.40 20.81 6.66
C ASP A 524 17.67 19.88 7.89
N TYR A 525 16.83 18.88 8.15
CA TYR A 525 17.03 17.88 9.21
C TYR A 525 17.31 16.47 8.66
N ALA A 526 17.11 16.27 7.36
CA ALA A 526 17.26 15.02 6.60
C ALA A 526 18.46 15.08 5.64
N ASP A 527 18.82 16.29 5.19
CA ASP A 527 20.05 16.54 4.43
C ASP A 527 21.31 16.23 5.27
N VAL A 528 22.39 15.87 4.59
CA VAL A 528 23.72 15.61 5.14
C VAL A 528 24.68 16.81 4.97
N ASP A 529 24.31 17.78 4.13
CA ASP A 529 25.07 18.96 3.68
C ASP A 529 24.04 20.09 3.43
N SER A 530 23.35 20.54 4.50
CA SER A 530 22.07 21.29 4.47
C SER A 530 22.09 22.64 3.72
N ASP A 531 23.26 23.16 3.36
CA ASP A 531 23.38 24.31 2.47
C ASP A 531 24.26 24.08 1.23
N ASN A 532 24.59 22.80 0.94
CA ASN A 532 25.35 22.31 -0.21
C ASN A 532 26.69 23.05 -0.42
N ASP A 533 27.40 23.37 0.66
CA ASP A 533 28.75 23.93 0.60
C ASP A 533 29.81 22.83 0.31
N GLY A 534 29.54 21.58 0.69
CA GLY A 534 30.43 20.43 0.51
C GLY A 534 31.13 19.96 1.78
N ILE A 535 30.90 20.59 2.91
CA ILE A 535 31.15 20.09 4.27
C ILE A 535 29.89 19.30 4.69
N SER A 536 29.96 18.43 5.69
CA SER A 536 28.75 17.80 6.24
C SER A 536 28.32 18.49 7.52
N ASP A 537 27.01 18.58 7.78
CA ASP A 537 26.39 19.11 9.01
C ASP A 537 27.10 18.67 10.31
N CYS A 538 27.64 17.46 10.29
CA CYS A 538 28.33 16.80 11.39
C CYS A 538 29.81 17.17 11.57
N ALA A 539 30.43 17.76 10.56
CA ALA A 539 31.79 18.27 10.57
C ALA A 539 31.86 19.72 11.07
N GLU A 540 30.86 20.56 10.76
CA GLU A 540 30.75 21.96 11.21
C GLU A 540 30.35 22.07 12.69
N SER A 541 29.64 21.05 13.19
CA SER A 541 29.17 20.94 14.57
C SER A 541 30.21 21.16 15.69
N MET A 542 29.74 21.66 16.84
CA MET A 542 30.56 21.93 18.03
C MET A 542 31.38 20.72 18.52
N GLN A 543 32.71 20.85 18.52
CA GLN A 543 33.61 19.88 19.15
C GLN A 543 33.63 20.03 20.69
N SER A 544 33.05 19.08 21.42
CA SER A 544 32.95 19.15 22.89
C SER A 544 34.32 19.03 23.60
N SER A 545 34.84 20.15 24.11
CA SER A 545 36.02 20.19 24.98
C SER A 545 35.67 20.49 26.45
N GLU A 546 36.33 19.76 27.37
CA GLU A 546 36.41 19.95 28.84
C GLU A 546 35.16 19.64 29.70
N VAL A 547 35.20 18.51 30.42
CA VAL A 547 34.21 18.11 31.45
C VAL A 547 34.73 18.38 32.87
N VAL A 548 34.02 19.23 33.62
CA VAL A 548 34.29 19.48 35.05
C VAL A 548 33.57 18.44 35.94
N ILE A 549 34.32 17.78 36.82
CA ILE A 549 33.77 16.75 37.74
C ILE A 549 33.13 17.40 38.98
N VAL A 550 31.91 16.97 39.32
CA VAL A 550 31.26 17.21 40.61
C VAL A 550 30.90 15.86 41.27
N ASP A 551 31.59 15.50 42.36
CA ASP A 551 31.27 14.33 43.20
C ASP A 551 30.14 14.66 44.20
N GLY A 552 29.17 13.75 44.31
CA GLY A 552 27.84 13.96 44.90
C GLY A 552 27.35 12.90 45.91
N SER A 553 28.24 12.07 46.48
CA SER A 553 28.05 11.29 47.73
C SER A 553 27.43 9.87 47.72
N ASN A 554 27.91 9.07 48.70
CA ASN A 554 27.64 7.64 48.97
C ASN A 554 26.16 7.17 49.01
N THR A 555 25.82 6.13 48.21
CA THR A 555 25.26 4.84 48.71
C THR A 555 25.27 3.75 47.63
N THR A 556 26.11 2.71 47.74
CA THR A 556 26.04 1.40 47.01
C THR A 556 25.97 1.38 45.47
N GLU A 557 25.72 2.50 44.82
CA GLU A 557 25.69 2.70 43.39
C GLU A 557 27.11 2.92 42.89
N ARG A 558 27.53 2.16 41.86
CA ARG A 558 28.73 2.45 41.09
C ARG A 558 28.28 3.15 39.82
N ILE A 559 28.42 4.48 39.79
CA ILE A 559 28.24 5.25 38.56
C ILE A 559 29.51 5.07 37.72
N ALA A 560 29.36 4.53 36.52
CA ALA A 560 30.40 4.60 35.49
C ALA A 560 30.04 5.76 34.55
N ARG A 561 30.99 6.68 34.37
CA ARG A 561 30.95 7.68 33.30
C ARG A 561 31.84 7.18 32.18
N TRP A 562 31.32 7.18 30.96
CA TRP A 562 32.03 6.72 29.77
C TRP A 562 32.09 7.85 28.75
N GLU A 563 33.24 7.98 28.11
CA GLU A 563 33.51 8.83 26.96
C GLU A 563 33.72 7.88 25.76
N GLY A 564 32.97 8.10 24.68
CA GLY A 564 33.08 7.28 23.47
C GLY A 564 34.44 7.39 22.79
N GLY A 565 34.70 6.51 21.81
CA GLY A 565 35.97 6.51 21.05
C GLY A 565 36.35 7.84 20.40
N ASN A 566 35.38 8.75 20.24
CA ASN A 566 35.52 10.06 19.62
C ASN A 566 35.52 11.22 20.66
N GLY A 567 35.37 10.93 21.96
CA GLY A 567 35.30 11.94 23.03
C GLY A 567 33.96 12.69 23.18
N LYS A 568 32.98 12.44 22.30
CA LYS A 568 31.81 13.31 22.05
C LYS A 568 30.49 12.96 22.80
N ASN A 569 30.48 12.06 23.80
CA ASN A 569 29.22 11.69 24.50
C ASN A 569 29.42 11.40 25.99
N LEU A 570 28.49 11.87 26.84
CA LEU A 570 28.55 11.74 28.30
C LEU A 570 27.37 10.91 28.82
N VAL A 571 27.64 9.63 29.02
CA VAL A 571 26.65 8.63 29.47
C VAL A 571 26.89 8.30 30.94
N GLU A 572 25.88 8.46 31.80
CA GLU A 572 25.93 8.05 33.19
C GLU A 572 25.16 6.74 33.42
N VAL A 573 25.90 5.69 33.79
CA VAL A 573 25.36 4.34 33.99
C VAL A 573 25.28 4.04 35.47
N ALA A 574 24.07 3.82 36.00
CA ALA A 574 23.87 3.38 37.38
C ALA A 574 23.35 1.93 37.43
N VAL A 575 24.19 1.02 37.93
CA VAL A 575 23.80 -0.39 38.15
C VAL A 575 23.23 -0.55 39.55
N ARG A 576 22.03 -1.13 39.65
CA ARG A 576 21.36 -1.46 40.92
C ARG A 576 21.21 -2.98 41.07
N PRO A 577 22.09 -3.67 41.84
CA PRO A 577 21.92 -5.09 42.13
C PRO A 577 20.69 -5.34 43.03
N GLY A 578 19.67 -6.02 42.51
CA GLY A 578 18.45 -6.37 43.24
C GLY A 578 18.62 -7.59 44.16
N PHE A 579 19.61 -7.57 45.06
CA PHE A 579 19.95 -8.72 45.90
C PHE A 579 19.08 -8.84 47.16
N SER A 580 18.31 -9.93 47.28
CA SER A 580 17.58 -10.29 48.51
C SER A 580 18.11 -11.57 49.17
N ALA A 581 19.43 -11.76 49.19
CA ALA A 581 20.10 -12.85 49.89
C ALA A 581 21.39 -12.36 50.59
N GLU A 582 21.56 -12.67 51.87
CA GLU A 582 22.83 -12.42 52.59
C GLU A 582 23.94 -13.30 52.01
N TYR A 583 24.94 -12.72 51.33
CA TYR A 583 26.18 -13.42 51.01
C TYR A 583 27.39 -12.79 51.70
N GLY A 584 28.03 -13.56 52.57
CA GLY A 584 29.19 -13.14 53.38
C GLY A 584 30.53 -13.24 52.64
N GLY A 585 30.57 -12.79 51.38
CA GLY A 585 31.76 -12.79 50.52
C GLY A 585 32.14 -11.38 50.06
N SER A 586 33.39 -11.19 49.65
CA SER A 586 33.83 -9.94 49.00
C SER A 586 33.09 -9.77 47.66
N ALA A 587 32.56 -8.58 47.41
CA ALA A 587 31.84 -8.25 46.17
C ALA A 587 32.67 -8.63 44.92
N PRO A 588 32.01 -9.07 43.83
CA PRO A 588 32.69 -9.27 42.55
C PRO A 588 33.32 -7.96 42.05
N ALA A 589 34.40 -8.09 41.28
CA ALA A 589 35.01 -6.95 40.62
C ALA A 589 34.34 -6.77 39.25
N ASP A 590 33.34 -5.89 39.18
CA ASP A 590 32.69 -5.54 37.92
C ASP A 590 33.57 -4.51 37.17
N ASP A 591 33.98 -4.87 35.96
CA ASP A 591 34.65 -3.99 34.99
C ASP A 591 33.64 -3.60 33.89
N PHE A 592 33.51 -2.30 33.65
CA PHE A 592 32.90 -1.75 32.44
C PHE A 592 34.00 -1.65 31.37
N THR A 593 33.72 -2.14 30.16
CA THR A 593 34.68 -2.12 29.04
C THR A 593 33.95 -1.75 27.76
N GLY A 594 34.52 -0.84 26.96
CA GLY A 594 33.91 -0.43 25.68
C GLY A 594 34.96 -0.10 24.62
N THR A 595 34.51 -0.06 23.36
CA THR A 595 35.29 0.32 22.18
C THR A 595 34.35 0.95 21.15
N GLY A 596 34.69 2.10 20.58
CA GLY A 596 33.81 2.80 19.61
C GLY A 596 32.56 3.38 20.28
N ASN A 597 31.39 3.07 19.72
CA ASN A 597 30.06 3.46 20.24
C ASN A 597 29.46 2.44 21.23
N MET A 598 30.14 1.31 21.48
CA MET A 598 29.64 0.22 22.32
C MET A 598 30.10 0.28 23.78
N LEU A 599 29.12 0.30 24.69
CA LEU A 599 29.29 0.09 26.13
C LEU A 599 28.96 -1.38 26.49
N ASN A 600 29.88 -2.08 27.17
CA ASN A 600 29.62 -3.41 27.74
C ASN A 600 29.94 -3.45 29.24
N ALA A 601 29.12 -4.15 30.03
CA ALA A 601 29.30 -4.31 31.47
C ALA A 601 29.24 -5.78 31.89
N SER A 602 30.35 -6.37 32.37
CA SER A 602 30.35 -7.78 32.79
C SER A 602 30.06 -7.95 34.29
N ILE A 603 28.88 -8.47 34.61
CA ILE A 603 28.41 -8.67 35.98
C ILE A 603 28.24 -10.16 36.28
N ASN A 604 28.77 -10.61 37.42
CA ASN A 604 28.63 -12.00 37.88
C ASN A 604 27.61 -12.08 39.01
N MET A 605 26.49 -12.77 38.78
CA MET A 605 25.39 -12.85 39.74
C MET A 605 25.61 -13.89 40.85
N GLY A 606 26.47 -14.89 40.65
CA GLY A 606 26.69 -16.00 41.59
C GLY A 606 25.44 -16.88 41.83
N ASP A 607 25.59 -17.86 42.74
CA ASP A 607 24.70 -19.03 42.95
C ASP A 607 23.22 -18.76 43.39
N SER A 608 22.57 -17.65 43.00
CA SER A 608 21.20 -17.29 43.41
C SER A 608 20.39 -16.57 42.32
N PRO A 609 19.09 -16.89 42.15
CA PRO A 609 18.19 -16.13 41.28
C PRO A 609 18.13 -14.66 41.67
N GLY A 610 18.03 -13.77 40.68
CA GLY A 610 18.13 -12.33 40.91
C GLY A 610 17.74 -11.45 39.73
N LYS A 611 17.75 -10.15 39.98
CA LYS A 611 17.43 -9.07 39.03
C LYS A 611 18.60 -8.11 38.94
N ILE A 612 19.08 -7.82 37.73
CA ILE A 612 19.95 -6.66 37.46
C ILE A 612 19.09 -5.57 36.83
N VAL A 613 19.27 -4.33 37.27
CA VAL A 613 18.75 -3.13 36.59
C VAL A 613 19.91 -2.23 36.21
N TYR A 614 19.89 -1.79 34.97
CA TYR A 614 20.74 -0.74 34.44
C TYR A 614 19.86 0.48 34.24
N ASP A 615 20.08 1.54 35.03
CA ASP A 615 19.55 2.87 34.69
C ASP A 615 20.60 3.51 33.77
N LEU A 616 20.21 3.88 32.54
CA LEU A 616 21.05 4.71 31.67
C LEU A 616 20.48 6.11 31.64
N THR A 617 21.26 7.12 32.04
CA THR A 617 20.87 8.53 31.85
C THR A 617 21.80 9.20 30.86
N GLN A 618 21.21 9.82 29.83
CA GLN A 618 21.93 10.58 28.81
C GLN A 618 21.24 11.93 28.57
N LYS A 619 22.04 12.96 28.29
CA LYS A 619 21.58 14.20 27.65
C LYS A 619 21.60 13.99 26.14
N VAL A 620 20.48 14.25 25.48
CA VAL A 620 20.29 13.98 24.04
C VAL A 620 19.78 15.23 23.33
N TYR A 621 20.05 15.33 22.03
CA TYR A 621 19.53 16.35 21.12
C TYR A 621 19.19 15.67 19.79
N GLY A 622 18.18 16.20 19.08
CA GLY A 622 17.68 15.66 17.82
C GLY A 622 17.13 14.23 17.93
N ARG A 623 17.03 13.53 16.80
CA ARG A 623 16.65 12.12 16.77
C ARG A 623 17.84 11.26 17.21
N VAL A 624 17.56 10.22 18.00
CA VAL A 624 18.58 9.33 18.57
C VAL A 624 18.15 7.87 18.50
N GLU A 625 19.11 7.00 18.17
CA GLU A 625 18.88 5.57 18.04
C GLU A 625 19.83 4.74 18.90
N TYR A 626 19.28 3.78 19.64
CA TYR A 626 20.02 2.87 20.50
C TYR A 626 19.77 1.42 20.09
N MET A 627 20.83 0.62 20.02
CA MET A 627 20.72 -0.84 19.95
C MET A 627 21.04 -1.46 21.31
N LEU A 628 20.03 -2.08 21.93
CA LEU A 628 20.18 -2.92 23.11
C LEU A 628 20.42 -4.38 22.70
N THR A 629 21.47 -4.98 23.24
CA THR A 629 21.87 -6.36 22.92
C THR A 629 22.28 -7.13 24.18
N ASN A 630 22.31 -8.47 24.11
CA ASN A 630 23.00 -9.32 25.09
C ASN A 630 24.27 -9.96 24.50
N ARG A 631 25.31 -10.14 25.33
CA ARG A 631 26.63 -10.61 24.87
C ARG A 631 26.81 -12.14 24.93
N ASN A 632 26.93 -12.76 23.76
CA ASN A 632 27.15 -14.20 23.61
C ASN A 632 28.64 -14.59 23.67
N GLY A 633 29.25 -14.55 24.87
CA GLY A 633 30.72 -14.65 25.04
C GLY A 633 31.30 -15.95 25.62
N ASP A 634 30.57 -16.65 26.49
CA ASP A 634 31.06 -17.83 27.22
C ASP A 634 29.87 -18.74 27.61
N PRO A 635 29.43 -19.66 26.74
CA PRO A 635 28.18 -20.40 26.92
C PRO A 635 28.30 -21.45 28.03
N HIS A 636 27.85 -21.10 29.23
CA HIS A 636 28.04 -21.92 30.43
C HIS A 636 26.72 -22.43 31.04
N ASP A 637 26.40 -23.66 30.63
CA ASP A 637 25.39 -24.59 31.15
C ASP A 637 23.89 -24.24 31.00
N SER A 638 23.12 -25.29 30.71
CA SER A 638 21.73 -25.22 30.24
C SER A 638 20.74 -24.79 31.33
N HIS A 639 20.23 -23.56 31.23
CA HIS A 639 19.14 -23.04 32.06
C HIS A 639 18.07 -22.36 31.20
N ASN A 640 16.80 -22.45 31.59
CA ASN A 640 15.66 -22.45 30.66
C ASN A 640 14.62 -21.36 30.91
N GLU A 641 15.00 -20.30 31.62
CA GLU A 641 14.11 -19.29 32.24
C GLU A 641 14.78 -17.90 32.36
N ASP A 642 15.47 -17.44 31.30
CA ASP A 642 16.06 -16.09 31.23
C ASP A 642 15.07 -15.12 30.55
N HIS A 643 14.74 -14.04 31.25
CA HIS A 643 13.73 -13.05 30.84
C HIS A 643 14.32 -11.62 30.86
N PHE A 644 13.79 -10.72 30.04
CA PHE A 644 14.11 -9.29 30.08
C PHE A 644 12.85 -8.40 30.13
N GLU A 645 13.02 -7.16 30.55
CA GLU A 645 11.99 -6.12 30.59
C GLU A 645 12.69 -4.77 30.36
N ILE A 646 12.08 -3.91 29.54
CA ILE A 646 12.59 -2.55 29.27
C ILE A 646 11.56 -1.55 29.78
N GLU A 647 12.00 -0.60 30.60
CA GLU A 647 11.23 0.58 30.99
C GLU A 647 11.75 1.77 30.18
N TYR A 648 10.92 2.33 29.32
CA TYR A 648 11.21 3.55 28.55
C TYR A 648 10.00 4.51 28.60
N ASN A 649 10.08 5.68 27.96
CA ASN A 649 8.96 6.60 27.87
C ASN A 649 8.34 6.47 26.48
N VAL A 650 7.13 5.91 26.44
CA VAL A 650 6.39 5.64 25.20
C VAL A 650 6.02 6.92 24.45
N ASP A 651 5.98 8.06 25.14
CA ASP A 651 5.73 9.37 24.51
C ASP A 651 6.98 9.89 23.76
N LEU A 652 8.16 9.32 24.00
CA LEU A 652 9.46 9.81 23.51
C LEU A 652 10.26 8.77 22.70
N PHE A 653 9.90 7.49 22.77
CA PHE A 653 10.61 6.39 22.11
C PHE A 653 9.64 5.29 21.69
N THR A 654 9.89 4.71 20.52
CA THR A 654 9.45 3.36 20.16
C THR A 654 10.56 2.36 20.49
N ALA A 655 10.20 1.08 20.61
CA ALA A 655 11.16 0.00 20.79
C ALA A 655 10.71 -1.19 19.92
N ARG A 656 11.54 -1.64 18.98
CA ARG A 656 11.23 -2.76 18.07
C ARG A 656 12.28 -3.88 18.17
N LEU A 657 11.85 -5.14 18.03
CA LEU A 657 12.77 -6.27 17.98
C LEU A 657 13.42 -6.35 16.59
N VAL A 658 14.75 -6.20 16.51
CA VAL A 658 15.50 -6.28 15.24
C VAL A 658 16.05 -7.69 15.01
N SER A 659 16.46 -8.39 16.06
CA SER A 659 16.80 -9.81 15.95
C SER A 659 16.61 -10.55 17.28
N GLY A 660 16.36 -11.86 17.20
CA GLY A 660 16.23 -12.75 18.36
C GLY A 660 14.99 -13.66 18.32
N ASP A 661 15.10 -14.86 18.90
CA ASP A 661 13.98 -15.79 19.12
C ASP A 661 13.43 -15.61 20.55
N ILE A 662 12.30 -14.90 20.64
CA ILE A 662 11.64 -14.51 21.88
C ILE A 662 10.19 -15.02 21.87
N SER A 663 9.77 -15.63 22.97
CA SER A 663 8.45 -16.26 23.07
C SER A 663 7.32 -15.23 23.11
N GLY A 664 6.66 -15.03 21.96
CA GLY A 664 5.43 -14.22 21.84
C GLY A 664 5.63 -12.82 21.27
N ILE A 665 6.74 -12.60 20.57
CA ILE A 665 7.03 -11.38 19.80
C ILE A 665 7.94 -11.75 18.61
N GLY A 666 7.60 -11.28 17.42
CA GLY A 666 8.36 -11.45 16.18
C GLY A 666 9.41 -10.36 15.97
N VAL A 667 10.24 -10.50 14.94
CA VAL A 667 11.10 -9.42 14.44
C VAL A 667 10.21 -8.39 13.73
N GLY A 668 10.47 -7.09 13.95
CA GLY A 668 9.62 -5.97 13.53
C GLY A 668 8.63 -5.49 14.60
N ASP A 669 8.12 -6.41 15.42
CA ASP A 669 7.12 -6.12 16.46
C ASP A 669 7.62 -5.12 17.54
N LEU A 670 6.67 -4.38 18.10
CA LEU A 670 6.88 -3.47 19.23
C LEU A 670 7.15 -4.21 20.56
N VAL A 671 8.29 -3.91 21.18
CA VAL A 671 8.68 -4.36 22.52
C VAL A 671 8.00 -3.47 23.56
N GLN A 672 6.86 -3.92 24.07
CA GLN A 672 6.00 -3.16 24.98
C GLN A 672 6.72 -2.74 26.28
N ASN A 673 6.60 -1.46 26.62
CA ASN A 673 7.12 -0.86 27.85
C ASN A 673 6.68 -1.61 29.12
N MET A 674 7.64 -1.93 29.99
CA MET A 674 7.50 -2.68 31.24
C MET A 674 6.91 -4.11 31.09
N MET A 675 6.85 -4.67 29.89
CA MET A 675 6.46 -6.08 29.71
C MET A 675 7.66 -7.02 29.89
N GLU A 676 7.40 -8.20 30.44
CA GLU A 676 8.40 -9.23 30.72
C GLU A 676 8.42 -10.26 29.58
N TYR A 677 9.51 -10.25 28.81
CA TYR A 677 9.72 -11.10 27.64
C TYR A 677 10.64 -12.28 27.98
N LYS A 678 10.26 -13.48 27.50
CA LYS A 678 11.01 -14.71 27.74
C LYS A 678 11.79 -15.14 26.50
N LEU A 679 13.09 -15.41 26.65
CA LEU A 679 13.90 -16.00 25.59
C LEU A 679 13.49 -17.46 25.32
N THR A 680 13.39 -17.85 24.05
CA THR A 680 13.04 -19.22 23.66
C THR A 680 14.21 -20.20 23.88
N ASP A 681 15.44 -19.75 23.60
CA ASP A 681 16.70 -20.40 23.98
C ASP A 681 17.54 -19.41 24.82
N PRO A 682 18.12 -19.82 25.97
CA PRO A 682 18.99 -18.96 26.79
C PRO A 682 20.24 -18.43 26.06
N ASN A 683 20.67 -19.07 24.97
CA ASN A 683 21.82 -18.65 24.16
C ASN A 683 21.41 -17.69 23.02
N THR A 684 20.12 -17.34 22.90
CA THR A 684 19.63 -16.40 21.90
C THR A 684 20.30 -15.04 22.10
N LYS A 685 20.99 -14.54 21.06
CA LYS A 685 21.28 -13.11 20.96
C LYS A 685 19.98 -12.41 20.56
N TYR A 686 19.61 -11.34 21.26
CA TYR A 686 18.60 -10.40 20.80
C TYR A 686 19.22 -9.01 20.57
N GLU A 687 18.56 -8.26 19.71
CA GLU A 687 18.88 -6.88 19.33
C GLU A 687 17.56 -6.11 19.30
N ILE A 688 17.44 -5.07 20.13
CA ILE A 688 16.24 -4.24 20.27
C ILE A 688 16.64 -2.80 19.98
N LYS A 689 16.05 -2.25 18.93
CA LYS A 689 16.26 -0.86 18.53
C LYS A 689 15.28 0.03 19.28
N LEU A 690 15.78 1.06 19.97
CA LEU A 690 14.98 2.16 20.48
C LEU A 690 15.24 3.37 19.61
N THR A 691 14.19 3.90 19.00
CA THR A 691 14.22 5.10 18.16
C THR A 691 13.36 6.17 18.81
N SER A 692 13.86 7.40 18.84
CA SER A 692 13.14 8.56 19.37
C SER A 692 11.95 8.94 18.49
N THR A 693 10.76 9.11 19.06
CA THR A 693 9.56 9.54 18.31
C THR A 693 9.66 10.98 17.82
N LEU A 694 10.32 11.84 18.59
CA LEU A 694 10.51 13.27 18.30
C LEU A 694 11.96 13.67 18.57
N PRO A 695 12.47 14.73 17.91
CA PRO A 695 13.78 15.30 18.23
C PRO A 695 13.81 15.91 19.64
N PHE A 696 14.86 15.61 20.40
CA PHE A 696 15.07 16.15 21.75
C PHE A 696 15.69 17.55 21.75
N SER A 697 15.47 18.33 22.81
CA SER A 697 16.15 19.62 23.04
C SER A 697 17.45 19.45 23.86
N PRO A 698 18.47 20.34 23.77
CA PRO A 698 19.81 20.12 24.34
C PRO A 698 19.91 19.99 25.89
N GLU A 699 18.82 20.24 26.59
CA GLU A 699 18.69 20.11 28.04
C GLU A 699 17.88 18.88 28.47
N ASP A 700 17.28 18.13 27.54
CA ASP A 700 16.49 16.95 27.83
C ASP A 700 17.39 15.82 28.33
N GLN A 701 17.00 15.27 29.48
CA GLN A 701 17.63 14.11 30.09
C GLN A 701 16.63 12.98 30.10
N TYR A 702 16.98 11.91 29.39
CA TYR A 702 16.18 10.71 29.37
C TYR A 702 16.82 9.56 30.16
N THR A 703 15.98 8.75 30.80
CA THR A 703 16.41 7.54 31.52
C THR A 703 15.58 6.33 31.12
N PHE A 704 16.12 5.45 30.27
CA PHE A 704 15.58 4.11 30.13
C PHE A 704 16.17 3.20 31.22
N LYS A 705 15.42 2.14 31.57
CA LYS A 705 15.93 1.04 32.38
C LYS A 705 15.84 -0.26 31.60
N HIS A 706 16.96 -0.96 31.49
CA HIS A 706 16.93 -2.36 31.06
C HIS A 706 17.06 -3.26 32.29
N LYS A 707 16.17 -4.25 32.39
CA LYS A 707 16.12 -5.22 33.47
C LYS A 707 16.34 -6.63 32.91
N PHE A 708 17.39 -7.29 33.38
CA PHE A 708 17.59 -8.71 33.16
C PHE A 708 17.14 -9.50 34.40
N ILE A 709 16.41 -10.59 34.19
CA ILE A 709 15.84 -11.44 35.23
C ILE A 709 16.35 -12.86 35.03
N ASN A 710 17.09 -13.36 36.01
CA ASN A 710 17.62 -14.71 35.99
C ASN A 710 16.90 -15.55 37.05
N ALA A 711 16.19 -16.59 36.61
CA ALA A 711 15.52 -17.56 37.49
C ALA A 711 16.45 -18.71 37.97
N SER A 712 17.66 -18.81 37.41
CA SER A 712 18.68 -19.80 37.74
C SER A 712 19.90 -19.17 38.46
N ALA A 713 20.98 -19.93 38.59
CA ALA A 713 22.03 -19.69 39.58
C ALA A 713 23.42 -19.32 39.03
N ILE A 714 23.71 -19.35 37.72
CA ILE A 714 25.09 -19.08 37.27
C ILE A 714 25.15 -18.43 35.86
N ASN A 715 25.01 -17.10 35.77
CA ASN A 715 25.32 -16.37 34.54
C ASN A 715 26.36 -15.24 34.77
N LYS A 716 27.14 -14.97 33.72
CA LYS A 716 27.91 -13.73 33.54
C LYS A 716 27.35 -13.01 32.31
N GLU A 717 26.25 -12.28 32.49
CA GLU A 717 25.70 -11.49 31.40
C GLU A 717 26.49 -10.19 31.20
N SER A 718 26.39 -9.66 29.99
CA SER A 718 26.72 -8.27 29.69
C SER A 718 25.72 -7.76 28.67
N PRO A 719 24.86 -6.78 29.00
CA PRO A 719 24.19 -6.04 27.96
C PRO A 719 25.25 -5.26 27.18
N GLY A 720 25.14 -5.29 25.86
CA GLY A 720 25.80 -4.34 24.99
C GLY A 720 24.81 -3.24 24.65
N LEU A 721 25.14 -2.00 24.95
CA LEU A 721 24.43 -0.84 24.42
C LEU A 721 25.31 -0.20 23.35
N GLU A 722 24.75 0.00 22.17
CA GLU A 722 25.37 0.76 21.09
C GLU A 722 24.50 1.98 20.78
N LEU A 723 25.13 3.15 20.73
CA LEU A 723 24.51 4.36 20.19
C LEU A 723 24.73 4.34 18.67
N LEU A 724 23.64 4.18 17.91
CA LEU A 724 23.69 4.05 16.46
C LEU A 724 23.83 5.42 15.81
N THR A 725 22.99 6.38 16.21
CA THR A 725 22.96 7.75 15.68
C THR A 725 22.69 8.77 16.78
N THR A 726 23.25 9.97 16.60
CA THR A 726 22.85 11.22 17.24
C THR A 726 23.05 12.31 16.21
N SER A 727 22.08 13.21 16.02
CA SER A 727 22.33 14.41 15.21
C SER A 727 23.45 15.24 15.84
N CYS A 728 24.11 16.01 14.99
CA CYS A 728 25.22 16.83 15.40
C CYS A 728 24.73 18.13 16.05
N LEU A 729 25.55 18.70 16.94
CA LEU A 729 25.17 19.88 17.72
C LEU A 729 25.45 21.15 16.94
N ASP A 730 24.40 21.91 16.64
CA ASP A 730 24.46 23.22 16.01
C ASP A 730 25.58 24.08 16.64
N ARG A 731 26.43 24.60 15.77
CA ARG A 731 27.42 25.61 16.08
C ARG A 731 26.96 26.93 15.47
N ASP A 732 27.44 28.03 16.04
CA ASP A 732 27.26 29.39 15.53
C ASP A 732 28.59 30.06 15.85
N THR A 733 29.52 30.01 14.88
CA THR A 733 30.93 30.30 15.08
C THR A 733 31.19 31.79 15.28
N ASP A 734 30.60 32.64 14.44
CA ASP A 734 30.76 34.08 14.56
C ASP A 734 29.67 34.78 15.42
N GLY A 735 28.52 34.13 15.65
CA GLY A 735 27.43 34.61 16.48
C GLY A 735 26.41 35.51 15.78
N ASP A 736 26.12 35.33 14.49
CA ASP A 736 25.18 36.17 13.73
C ASP A 736 23.69 35.78 13.83
N GLU A 737 23.39 34.66 14.52
CA GLU A 737 22.10 33.98 14.67
C GLU A 737 21.73 32.96 13.57
N ILE A 738 22.62 32.68 12.62
CA ILE A 738 22.62 31.51 11.73
C ILE A 738 23.55 30.44 12.35
N VAL A 739 23.37 29.16 11.99
CA VAL A 739 24.19 28.04 12.50
C VAL A 739 25.11 27.55 11.40
N ASP A 740 26.35 27.16 11.74
CA ASP A 740 27.43 26.87 10.77
C ASP A 740 26.93 26.00 9.59
N ARG A 741 26.20 24.90 9.87
CA ARG A 741 25.60 23.98 8.86
C ARG A 741 24.52 24.59 7.92
N LEU A 742 24.21 25.87 8.06
CA LEU A 742 23.27 26.67 7.25
C LEU A 742 23.91 28.03 6.86
N ASP A 743 25.21 28.21 7.12
CA ASP A 743 25.97 29.44 6.97
C ASP A 743 27.08 29.26 5.92
N LEU A 744 26.97 29.99 4.81
CA LEU A 744 27.91 29.88 3.69
C LEU A 744 29.27 30.59 3.92
N ASP A 745 29.53 31.16 5.11
CA ASP A 745 30.68 32.03 5.47
C ASP A 745 30.85 32.02 7.02
N SER A 746 30.94 30.83 7.65
CA SER A 746 30.75 30.56 9.11
C SER A 746 31.59 31.39 10.10
N ASP A 747 32.68 32.01 9.65
CA ASP A 747 33.53 32.88 10.46
C ASP A 747 33.50 34.38 10.08
N ASN A 748 32.71 34.68 9.05
CA ASN A 748 32.46 35.97 8.43
C ASN A 748 33.73 36.70 7.92
N ASP A 749 34.75 35.92 7.52
CA ASP A 749 35.97 36.35 6.85
C ASP A 749 35.72 36.87 5.41
N GLY A 750 34.70 36.34 4.75
CA GLY A 750 34.31 36.68 3.39
C GLY A 750 34.88 35.77 2.31
N ILE A 751 35.38 34.59 2.67
CA ILE A 751 35.66 33.50 1.74
C ILE A 751 34.65 32.39 2.06
N PRO A 752 33.83 31.92 1.10
CA PRO A 752 32.78 30.96 1.42
C PRO A 752 33.32 29.60 1.85
N ASP A 753 32.64 28.97 2.80
CA ASP A 753 33.01 27.70 3.44
C ASP A 753 33.27 26.59 2.41
N ALA A 754 32.47 26.55 1.34
CA ALA A 754 32.62 25.63 0.21
C ALA A 754 34.02 25.63 -0.43
N ILE A 755 34.77 26.71 -0.27
CA ILE A 755 36.12 26.92 -0.81
C ILE A 755 37.20 26.57 0.22
N GLU A 756 36.87 26.65 1.51
CA GLU A 756 37.76 26.60 2.66
C GLU A 756 37.70 25.25 3.38
N GLY A 757 36.50 24.70 3.59
CA GLY A 757 36.26 23.40 4.20
C GLY A 757 36.91 22.23 3.46
N CYS A 758 36.80 22.15 2.13
CA CYS A 758 37.22 20.96 1.39
C CYS A 758 38.26 21.22 0.28
N THR A 759 39.10 20.22 -0.01
CA THR A 759 40.20 20.39 -0.97
C THR A 759 39.74 20.33 -2.43
N GLY A 760 39.98 21.41 -3.19
CA GLY A 760 39.93 21.40 -4.66
C GLY A 760 38.76 22.14 -5.29
N ILE A 761 37.83 22.65 -4.49
CA ILE A 761 36.73 23.53 -4.93
C ILE A 761 37.27 24.91 -5.30
N ARG A 762 36.65 25.56 -6.28
CA ARG A 762 37.00 26.90 -6.80
C ARG A 762 35.72 27.60 -7.26
N ASN A 763 35.72 28.93 -7.38
CA ASN A 763 34.59 29.73 -7.91
C ASN A 763 33.97 29.26 -9.23
N GLU A 764 34.68 28.51 -10.08
CA GLU A 764 34.12 28.01 -11.34
C GLU A 764 33.31 26.72 -11.17
N ASP A 765 33.37 26.15 -9.97
CA ASP A 765 32.68 24.94 -9.52
C ASP A 765 31.44 25.29 -8.65
N LEU A 766 31.28 26.57 -8.22
CA LEU A 766 30.13 27.08 -7.44
C LEU A 766 29.01 27.67 -8.31
N ASP A 767 27.80 27.72 -7.75
CA ASP A 767 26.58 28.26 -8.35
C ASP A 767 26.45 29.81 -8.21
N GLY A 768 25.25 30.36 -8.43
CA GLY A 768 24.97 31.79 -8.26
C GLY A 768 24.80 32.26 -6.80
N ASN A 769 24.67 31.34 -5.86
CA ASN A 769 24.43 31.52 -4.42
C ASN A 769 25.60 31.04 -3.55
N CYS A 770 26.71 30.61 -4.15
CA CYS A 770 27.96 30.15 -3.53
C CYS A 770 28.00 28.69 -3.09
N ARG A 771 27.06 27.88 -3.58
CA ARG A 771 26.92 26.44 -3.30
C ARG A 771 27.56 25.59 -4.37
N LEU A 772 27.81 24.33 -4.06
CA LEU A 772 28.03 23.31 -5.08
C LEU A 772 26.70 23.02 -5.81
N PRO A 773 26.69 22.87 -7.15
CA PRO A 773 25.46 22.68 -7.90
C PRO A 773 24.95 21.23 -7.83
N PHE A 774 23.73 21.06 -7.33
CA PHE A 774 22.92 19.84 -7.39
C PHE A 774 22.38 19.55 -8.81
N ASP A 775 22.15 18.27 -9.13
CA ASP A 775 21.49 17.82 -10.39
C ASP A 775 20.18 17.07 -10.06
N PRO A 776 19.00 17.69 -10.23
CA PRO A 776 17.69 17.14 -9.81
C PRO A 776 17.16 16.03 -10.74
N GLY A 777 18.05 15.16 -11.22
CA GLY A 777 17.75 14.10 -12.18
C GLY A 777 18.39 12.75 -11.85
N THR A 778 18.96 12.59 -10.65
CA THR A 778 19.67 11.37 -10.22
C THR A 778 19.34 10.94 -8.79
N VAL A 779 18.11 11.15 -8.34
CA VAL A 779 17.61 10.52 -7.11
C VAL A 779 17.54 9.00 -7.33
N ASP A 780 18.28 8.21 -6.55
CA ASP A 780 18.29 6.74 -6.57
C ASP A 780 18.22 6.16 -5.15
N GLU A 781 17.45 5.06 -4.99
CA GLU A 781 17.12 4.18 -3.82
C GLU A 781 17.20 4.65 -2.34
N ASP A 782 17.93 5.70 -1.96
CA ASP A 782 18.02 6.26 -0.59
C ASP A 782 18.29 7.79 -0.69
N ASP A 783 17.27 8.66 -0.76
CA ASP A 783 17.48 10.11 -1.04
C ASP A 783 18.05 10.96 0.13
N CYS A 784 18.75 10.30 1.07
CA CYS A 784 19.77 10.96 1.88
C CYS A 784 21.05 11.16 1.05
N ALA A 785 21.06 12.18 0.20
CA ALA A 785 22.25 12.80 -0.40
C ALA A 785 23.26 11.86 -1.12
N SER A 786 22.89 11.45 -2.35
CA SER A 786 23.78 10.78 -3.32
C SER A 786 24.01 11.65 -4.60
N GLY A 787 23.43 12.85 -4.66
CA GLY A 787 23.40 13.72 -5.86
C GLY A 787 24.54 14.75 -6.03
N ALA A 788 25.19 15.19 -4.95
CA ALA A 788 26.27 16.15 -5.05
C ALA A 788 27.45 15.57 -5.86
N THR A 789 27.94 16.32 -6.85
CA THR A 789 29.08 15.87 -7.71
C THR A 789 30.40 15.72 -6.95
N VAL A 790 30.41 16.09 -5.67
CA VAL A 790 31.45 15.90 -4.67
C VAL A 790 30.75 15.33 -3.42
N ARG A 791 31.22 14.19 -2.88
CA ARG A 791 30.73 13.72 -1.57
C ARG A 791 31.24 14.68 -0.48
N PRO A 792 30.41 15.14 0.46
CA PRO A 792 30.84 16.10 1.47
C PRO A 792 31.99 15.58 2.34
N CYS A 793 32.82 16.48 2.88
CA CYS A 793 34.04 16.10 3.59
C CYS A 793 33.87 16.06 5.13
N ASP A 794 33.68 14.85 5.68
CA ASP A 794 33.61 14.56 7.14
C ASP A 794 34.85 14.99 7.96
N ILE A 795 35.91 15.45 7.30
CA ILE A 795 37.14 15.97 7.89
C ILE A 795 37.48 17.24 7.11
N PRO A 796 37.03 18.42 7.58
CA PRO A 796 37.38 19.70 6.97
C PRO A 796 38.88 19.93 7.01
N LEU A 797 39.36 20.79 6.11
CA LEU A 797 40.75 21.18 6.04
C LEU A 797 41.14 21.98 7.29
N ASP A 798 42.37 21.75 7.73
CA ASP A 798 43.08 22.47 8.80
C ASP A 798 44.49 22.65 8.21
N THR A 799 44.78 23.86 7.71
CA THR A 799 45.95 24.14 6.88
C THR A 799 47.24 24.31 7.69
N ASP A 800 47.18 24.77 8.94
CA ASP A 800 48.36 24.98 9.81
C ASP A 800 48.54 23.93 10.95
N GLU A 801 47.57 23.02 11.12
CA GLU A 801 47.49 21.95 12.12
C GLU A 801 47.29 22.45 13.59
N ASP A 802 46.66 23.62 13.83
CA ASP A 802 46.33 24.11 15.18
C ASP A 802 45.10 23.44 15.83
N GLY A 803 44.22 22.85 15.01
CA GLY A 803 43.00 22.15 15.44
C GLY A 803 41.70 22.95 15.27
N ILE A 804 41.76 24.15 14.69
CA ILE A 804 40.63 24.86 14.08
C ILE A 804 40.70 24.62 12.57
N SER A 805 39.55 24.37 11.94
CA SER A 805 39.48 24.11 10.50
C SER A 805 39.38 25.43 9.71
N ASP A 806 39.87 25.46 8.46
CA ASP A 806 40.01 26.66 7.62
C ASP A 806 38.72 27.53 7.63
N HIS A 807 37.56 26.96 7.30
CA HIS A 807 36.23 27.64 7.32
C HIS A 807 35.81 28.28 8.68
N LEU A 808 36.55 28.03 9.76
CA LEU A 808 36.29 28.52 11.12
C LEU A 808 37.49 29.30 11.70
N ASP A 809 38.57 29.44 10.93
CA ASP A 809 39.86 30.04 11.32
C ASP A 809 40.20 31.27 10.48
N LEU A 810 40.31 32.40 11.17
CA LEU A 810 40.57 33.70 10.55
C LEU A 810 42.04 33.89 10.12
N ASP A 811 42.95 32.94 10.36
CA ASP A 811 44.38 32.98 9.99
C ASP A 811 44.87 31.58 9.57
N SER A 812 44.13 30.88 8.70
CA SER A 812 44.24 29.47 8.26
C SER A 812 45.64 28.93 7.96
N ASP A 813 46.61 29.76 7.56
CA ASP A 813 48.01 29.35 7.32
C ASP A 813 49.00 29.76 8.42
N GLY A 814 48.48 30.24 9.56
CA GLY A 814 49.23 30.70 10.73
C GLY A 814 50.18 31.88 10.45
N ASP A 815 50.02 32.58 9.32
CA ASP A 815 50.96 33.59 8.83
C ASP A 815 51.06 34.82 9.74
N HIS A 816 50.03 35.04 10.57
CA HIS A 816 49.66 36.25 11.29
C HIS A 816 49.13 37.35 10.36
N CYS A 817 48.39 36.98 9.31
CA CYS A 817 47.55 37.88 8.56
C CYS A 817 46.22 37.28 8.10
N ALA A 818 45.15 37.89 8.63
CA ALA A 818 43.77 37.49 8.41
C ALA A 818 43.43 37.15 6.96
N ASP A 819 42.71 36.05 6.76
CA ASP A 819 42.43 35.49 5.44
C ASP A 819 41.65 36.47 4.56
N SER A 820 40.75 37.25 5.13
CA SER A 820 40.01 38.34 4.48
C SER A 820 40.92 39.42 3.88
N ARG A 821 42.13 39.59 4.42
CA ARG A 821 43.15 40.51 3.91
C ARG A 821 44.05 39.88 2.89
N GLU A 822 44.40 38.62 3.09
CA GLU A 822 45.07 37.81 2.07
C GLU A 822 44.19 37.77 0.81
N ALA A 823 42.90 37.55 1.00
CA ALA A 823 41.90 37.45 -0.02
C ALA A 823 41.63 38.77 -0.77
N PHE A 824 41.06 39.76 -0.06
CA PHE A 824 40.51 40.98 -0.68
C PHE A 824 41.47 42.16 -0.65
N GLY A 825 42.60 42.01 0.05
CA GLY A 825 43.59 43.07 0.23
C GLY A 825 43.02 44.28 0.98
N ARG A 826 43.59 45.47 0.72
CA ARG A 826 43.19 46.73 1.38
C ARG A 826 41.76 47.24 1.03
N GLY A 827 40.93 46.42 0.39
CA GLY A 827 39.57 46.77 -0.07
C GLY A 827 38.43 46.10 0.71
N GLY A 828 38.70 45.06 1.50
CA GLY A 828 37.72 44.36 2.35
C GLY A 828 37.22 45.18 3.54
N GLU A 829 36.51 46.29 3.26
CA GLU A 829 35.89 47.12 4.30
C GLU A 829 34.56 46.49 4.77
N GLY A 830 34.59 45.48 5.62
CA GLY A 830 33.37 44.86 6.17
C GLY A 830 33.39 43.34 6.19
N THR A 831 34.57 42.78 6.48
CA THR A 831 34.83 41.36 6.73
C THR A 831 35.70 41.24 7.98
N ASN A 832 35.77 40.06 8.57
CA ASN A 832 36.52 39.83 9.81
C ASN A 832 38.03 39.95 9.59
N ASN A 833 38.66 40.94 10.24
CA ASN A 833 40.03 41.38 9.96
C ASN A 833 41.02 40.97 11.09
N ASN A 834 40.65 39.96 11.87
CA ASN A 834 41.32 39.50 13.08
C ASN A 834 42.16 38.23 12.80
N VAL A 835 43.09 37.89 13.70
CA VAL A 835 44.02 36.73 13.60
C VAL A 835 44.11 36.01 14.96
N ASN A 836 43.02 36.04 15.71
CA ASN A 836 42.96 35.52 17.09
C ASN A 836 41.56 34.93 17.38
N ASN A 837 40.87 34.46 16.33
CA ASN A 837 39.56 33.78 16.33
C ASN A 837 38.61 34.41 17.36
N THR A 838 38.38 35.70 17.12
CA THR A 838 37.55 36.58 17.94
C THR A 838 36.67 37.37 16.98
N TYR A 839 35.51 36.81 16.72
CA TYR A 839 34.57 37.20 15.67
C TYR A 839 33.85 38.54 15.98
N ASP A 840 33.26 39.16 14.96
CA ASP A 840 32.64 40.50 15.04
C ASP A 840 31.21 40.48 14.49
N ASN A 841 30.24 40.21 15.38
CA ASN A 841 28.78 40.20 15.14
C ASN A 841 28.20 41.58 14.75
N THR A 842 29.01 42.50 14.20
CA THR A 842 28.59 43.79 13.63
C THR A 842 28.83 43.91 12.12
N LEU A 843 29.28 42.82 11.50
CA LEU A 843 29.32 42.64 10.05
C LEU A 843 27.91 42.51 9.47
N SER A 844 27.80 42.41 8.14
CA SER A 844 26.51 42.46 7.44
C SER A 844 26.43 41.29 6.47
N VAL A 845 25.88 40.20 6.96
CA VAL A 845 25.47 39.00 6.23
C VAL A 845 24.18 39.22 5.44
N ASP A 846 23.84 38.28 4.55
CA ASP A 846 22.49 38.18 3.99
C ASP A 846 21.60 37.25 4.81
N THR A 847 20.82 36.37 4.18
CA THR A 847 19.92 35.43 4.87
C THR A 847 20.45 33.99 4.84
N LYS A 848 21.68 33.79 4.39
CA LYS A 848 22.40 32.51 4.27
C LYS A 848 23.83 32.62 4.81
N GLY A 849 24.05 33.46 5.82
CA GLY A 849 25.38 33.71 6.43
C GLY A 849 26.37 34.53 5.60
N LEU A 850 26.31 34.42 4.28
CA LEU A 850 27.26 35.04 3.35
C LEU A 850 27.46 36.57 3.51
N THR A 851 28.72 37.01 3.55
CA THR A 851 29.08 38.44 3.63
C THR A 851 28.60 39.28 2.41
N THR A 852 27.60 40.15 2.62
CA THR A 852 26.90 40.93 1.57
C THR A 852 27.75 41.84 0.67
N LYS A 853 29.01 42.10 1.05
CA LYS A 853 29.90 43.03 0.34
C LYS A 853 30.86 42.33 -0.62
N VAL A 854 31.00 41.01 -0.51
CA VAL A 854 31.95 40.19 -1.27
C VAL A 854 31.22 39.21 -2.19
N GLY A 855 30.26 38.45 -1.65
CA GLY A 855 29.56 37.38 -2.37
C GLY A 855 30.50 36.22 -2.73
N CYS A 856 30.08 35.34 -3.66
CA CYS A 856 30.83 34.13 -4.10
C CYS A 856 32.17 34.39 -4.83
N GLY A 857 32.75 35.58 -4.67
CA GLY A 857 33.97 35.99 -5.31
C GLY A 857 35.19 35.63 -4.49
N ALA A 858 35.58 34.35 -4.40
CA ALA A 858 36.88 33.97 -3.84
C ALA A 858 38.03 34.86 -4.34
N PRO A 859 39.07 35.02 -3.52
CA PRO A 859 40.21 35.82 -3.92
C PRO A 859 40.90 35.33 -5.17
N GLY A 860 41.42 36.28 -5.95
CA GLY A 860 42.22 36.00 -7.15
C GLY A 860 43.61 35.40 -6.89
N SER A 861 43.81 34.74 -5.74
CA SER A 861 45.03 34.06 -5.31
C SER A 861 44.78 33.24 -4.04
N ASP A 862 45.36 32.05 -4.02
CA ASP A 862 45.61 31.08 -2.93
C ASP A 862 46.54 31.65 -1.84
N GLY A 863 46.21 32.84 -1.33
CA GLY A 863 47.09 33.59 -0.45
C GLY A 863 47.08 33.12 0.99
N TRP A 864 45.89 32.81 1.48
CA TRP A 864 45.45 32.42 2.83
C TRP A 864 45.77 30.97 3.19
N ARG A 865 46.01 30.09 2.20
CA ARG A 865 46.52 28.71 2.43
C ARG A 865 48.05 28.60 2.29
N ASN A 866 48.83 29.65 2.57
CA ASN A 866 50.25 29.69 2.19
C ASN A 866 51.14 30.48 3.15
N GLU A 867 51.60 29.80 4.22
CA GLU A 867 52.54 30.24 5.28
C GLU A 867 53.75 31.10 4.84
N ASN A 868 54.08 31.10 3.55
CA ASN A 868 55.16 31.87 2.93
C ASN A 868 54.71 33.21 2.29
N ASN A 869 53.42 33.59 2.37
CA ASN A 869 52.81 34.71 1.62
C ASN A 869 52.65 36.04 2.39
N LYS A 870 53.31 36.22 3.54
CA LYS A 870 53.64 37.46 4.32
C LYS A 870 53.78 38.81 3.58
N ASN A 871 53.90 38.83 2.25
CA ASN A 871 54.12 39.99 1.40
C ASN A 871 52.87 40.85 1.12
N LYS A 872 51.64 40.36 1.26
CA LYS A 872 50.44 41.21 1.07
C LYS A 872 50.20 42.12 2.27
N CYS A 873 50.30 41.58 3.48
CA CYS A 873 49.96 42.31 4.70
C CYS A 873 51.06 43.26 5.21
N THR A 874 52.32 43.04 4.80
CA THR A 874 53.48 43.84 5.23
C THR A 874 53.53 45.28 4.70
N ARG A 875 52.47 45.79 4.05
CA ARG A 875 52.35 47.22 3.71
C ARG A 875 51.76 48.08 4.83
N ILE A 876 52.21 47.90 6.06
CA ILE A 876 51.97 48.85 7.16
C ILE A 876 52.80 50.13 6.91
N TYR A 877 52.21 51.30 7.15
CA TYR A 877 52.84 52.60 6.90
C TYR A 877 54.08 52.82 7.77
N THR A 878 55.26 52.85 7.15
CA THR A 878 56.38 53.63 7.70
C THR A 878 56.08 55.12 7.52
N ASN A 879 55.50 55.76 8.53
CA ASN A 879 55.37 57.22 8.59
C ASN A 879 56.67 57.82 9.18
N PRO A 880 57.55 58.47 8.42
CA PRO A 880 58.87 58.91 8.89
C PRO A 880 58.81 60.25 9.66
N ALA A 881 57.69 60.56 10.33
CA ALA A 881 57.39 61.89 10.85
C ALA A 881 56.97 61.95 12.33
N MET A 882 57.53 61.12 13.21
CA MET A 882 57.70 61.49 14.64
C MET A 882 59.05 61.03 15.20
N HIS A 883 60.05 61.91 15.10
CA HIS A 883 61.30 61.80 15.84
C HIS A 883 61.44 63.03 16.76
N THR A 884 61.99 62.85 17.97
CA THR A 884 62.11 63.83 19.09
C THR A 884 60.77 64.11 19.84
N ILE A 885 60.68 64.25 21.18
CA ILE A 885 61.63 64.48 22.31
C ILE A 885 61.10 63.70 23.56
N GLY A 886 61.86 63.18 24.54
CA GLY A 886 63.32 63.04 24.70
C GLY A 886 63.87 63.30 26.14
N LYS A 887 64.45 62.26 26.79
CA LYS A 887 65.21 62.20 28.09
C LYS A 887 64.47 61.87 29.42
N ARG A 888 64.80 60.66 29.93
CA ARG A 888 65.25 60.27 31.31
C ARG A 888 64.68 60.91 32.60
N VAL A 889 64.14 60.02 33.45
CA VAL A 889 64.43 59.83 34.92
C VAL A 889 63.83 60.86 35.90
N PRO A 890 63.39 60.45 37.11
CA PRO A 890 63.46 59.12 37.73
C PRO A 890 62.23 58.23 37.49
#